data_AF-A0A9E3CR67-F1
#
_entry.id   AF-A0A9E3CR67-F1
#
_cell.length_a   1.000
_cell.length_b   1.000
_cell.length_c   1.000
_cell.angle_alpha   90.00
_cell.angle_beta   90.00
_cell.angle_gamma   90.00
#
_symmetry.space_group_name_H-M   'P 1'
#
loop_
_entity.id
_entity.type
_entity.pdbx_description
1 polymer ?
#
loop_
_entity_poly.entity_id
_entity_poly.type
_entity_poly.pdbx_seq_one_letter_code
_entity_poly.pdbx_strand_id
1 'polypeptide(L)'
;MRVFREGRRPVASRLALSLYALFLFNLFCFCAAGTTARAATINVAEGGDLQAAINQAKPGDTIVLAAGATYPGNFRLPNKQGDGYVTIQSSLLASLPAGQRVTPAQSALMPKIESLGHNEGAIATDPGAHHYRFLGVEFTVRPGVTENALLILGGPVETNPLNQPTELVFDRCFIHAPGDYQLRRAVALNARKTEITNSYISNIKYAGFETQAIGGWNGPGPFKIVNNYLEAAGENIMFGGAWSQNRGMDPSDIEVRNNYFYKPPEWQGVYTVKNIFELKNARRVVISGNVFEHNWVDAQVGYAILFTPRPNDSGDSAAVEDVLFENNIVRGTAAALNILGSDPLYDRAPTEVRGRRITVRNNLFADVGGRWGGDGAFLKIANAADQVSIDHNTVIQTGNVTKATGTPMTSFSFTNNLTLNNDYGVFGDSVGVGMNAINVYFPNSNWARNVIAGAPENRYPANNFYPTSLADVVFTDSPAGNYRLAAASPYKGRATDGKDVGCDFAALEAAMAGNGQPAATPTPTPTPVMTPTPTPTPTPTPTPTPTPTPTPEPRSKRSLREALRGAQDLSNALAGTTVPAAPLAPSEAVTNPTDRVAAVVAAIQQAYVDLTAEHSLYPAATRAEAALSNALTYAASAGNYANQGQLAEAKSALQKAIDYLELADVLMAYGNVSNPVDYSGYFVRQHYVDFLGREPDESGRAYWTSKIENCGASAGCVEAMRIDVSAAYFLSIEFKGTGYLVHRLYKGSLGRQVTFAEFVADTQEVAKGVIVGELGWADKLAANQRAFYQAWVLRPDFRTRYDRLTSAQFVDALYASEGVIPAAAERDSLVASLNAGAQRADVLAKIIENEEFSRLEKNRAFVLMQYFGYLRRDPDAGGYNYWLSKLEQFGGDYQRAEMVKAFLSSTEYRDRFRQQ
;
A
#
# COMPACT_ATOMS: atom_id res chain seq x y z
N MET A 1 -44.69 -49.51 -57.12
CA MET A 1 -43.93 -49.07 -55.94
C MET A 1 -44.91 -48.88 -54.78
N ARG A 2 -44.68 -49.57 -53.66
CA ARG A 2 -45.63 -49.90 -52.56
C ARG A 2 -46.26 -48.64 -51.92
N VAL A 3 -47.58 -48.39 -52.03
CA VAL A 3 -48.76 -48.93 -51.28
C VAL A 3 -48.92 -48.24 -49.90
N PHE A 4 -49.81 -47.23 -49.80
CA PHE A 4 -51.11 -47.15 -49.05
C PHE A 4 -50.97 -47.24 -47.51
N ARG A 5 -51.70 -46.51 -46.63
CA ARG A 5 -53.07 -45.97 -46.66
C ARG A 5 -53.29 -45.07 -45.41
N GLU A 6 -54.21 -44.09 -45.53
CA GLU A 6 -55.16 -43.55 -44.51
C GLU A 6 -54.62 -43.01 -43.16
N GLY A 7 -55.04 -41.87 -42.59
CA GLY A 7 -56.19 -41.01 -42.82
C GLY A 7 -57.07 -40.91 -41.56
N ARG A 8 -57.17 -39.69 -40.99
CA ARG A 8 -58.23 -39.12 -40.10
C ARG A 8 -57.98 -38.94 -38.59
N ARG A 9 -58.18 -37.67 -38.20
CA ARG A 9 -58.39 -36.96 -36.91
C ARG A 9 -59.74 -37.36 -36.21
N PRO A 10 -60.20 -36.82 -35.04
CA PRO A 10 -59.59 -36.11 -33.87
C PRO A 10 -60.25 -36.36 -32.45
N VAL A 11 -59.81 -35.58 -31.43
CA VAL A 11 -60.50 -35.03 -30.21
C VAL A 11 -60.95 -35.93 -29.01
N ALA A 12 -60.35 -35.61 -27.84
CA ALA A 12 -60.81 -35.51 -26.43
C ALA A 12 -61.34 -36.67 -25.54
N SER A 13 -60.85 -36.60 -24.29
CA SER A 13 -61.49 -36.77 -22.96
C SER A 13 -61.92 -38.15 -22.40
N ARG A 14 -61.23 -38.51 -21.29
CA ARG A 14 -61.65 -39.13 -20.00
C ARG A 14 -62.81 -40.15 -19.95
N LEU A 15 -62.53 -41.35 -19.42
CA LEU A 15 -63.22 -42.13 -18.34
C LEU A 15 -62.71 -43.59 -18.43
N ALA A 16 -61.90 -44.09 -17.49
CA ALA A 16 -62.26 -44.75 -16.22
C ALA A 16 -62.29 -46.30 -16.32
N LEU A 17 -61.75 -46.96 -15.29
CA LEU A 17 -61.99 -48.35 -14.86
C LEU A 17 -61.33 -49.44 -15.75
N SER A 18 -60.63 -50.50 -15.29
CA SER A 18 -60.59 -51.19 -14.00
C SER A 18 -59.48 -52.27 -13.95
N LEU A 19 -59.21 -52.75 -12.74
CA LEU A 19 -58.93 -54.16 -12.36
C LEU A 19 -57.46 -54.67 -12.34
N TYR A 20 -57.07 -55.10 -11.14
CA TYR A 20 -55.92 -55.92 -10.73
C TYR A 20 -54.59 -55.24 -10.36
N ALA A 21 -54.62 -54.45 -9.27
CA ALA A 21 -53.53 -54.45 -8.27
C ALA A 21 -54.05 -53.92 -6.91
N LEU A 22 -55.10 -54.54 -6.37
CA LEU A 22 -55.71 -54.19 -5.09
C LEU A 22 -55.76 -55.43 -4.19
N PHE A 23 -54.60 -55.87 -3.67
CA PHE A 23 -54.56 -56.88 -2.60
C PHE A 23 -53.30 -56.84 -1.70
N LEU A 24 -52.64 -55.67 -1.57
CA LEU A 24 -51.62 -55.42 -0.53
C LEU A 24 -51.79 -54.02 0.10
N PHE A 25 -53.05 -53.64 0.33
CA PHE A 25 -53.42 -52.35 0.91
C PHE A 25 -54.38 -52.59 2.08
N ASN A 26 -54.00 -53.39 3.09
CA ASN A 26 -54.76 -53.53 4.34
C ASN A 26 -53.99 -54.26 5.47
N LEU A 27 -52.78 -53.80 5.81
CA LEU A 27 -52.24 -54.02 7.17
C LEU A 27 -51.09 -53.04 7.48
N PHE A 28 -51.39 -51.76 7.71
CA PHE A 28 -50.61 -50.81 8.54
C PHE A 28 -51.27 -49.41 8.44
N CYS A 29 -52.52 -49.32 8.92
CA CYS A 29 -53.17 -48.04 9.15
C CYS A 29 -54.00 -48.16 10.43
N PHE A 30 -53.34 -48.14 11.57
CA PHE A 30 -53.93 -47.66 12.82
C PHE A 30 -52.83 -47.06 13.70
N CYS A 31 -52.99 -45.76 13.98
CA CYS A 31 -52.32 -44.97 15.00
C CYS A 31 -50.81 -44.70 14.85
N ALA A 32 -50.42 -43.98 13.79
CA ALA A 32 -49.42 -42.93 13.97
C ALA A 32 -50.19 -41.61 14.05
N ALA A 33 -50.66 -41.27 15.26
CA ALA A 33 -50.87 -39.87 15.57
C ALA A 33 -49.53 -39.21 15.29
N GLY A 34 -49.44 -38.45 14.19
CA GLY A 34 -48.27 -37.66 13.88
C GLY A 34 -48.13 -36.64 15.01
N THR A 35 -47.41 -37.02 16.06
CA THR A 35 -46.81 -36.07 16.97
C THR A 35 -45.94 -35.21 16.08
N THR A 36 -46.39 -34.01 15.74
CA THR A 36 -45.50 -32.93 15.33
C THR A 36 -44.45 -32.87 16.43
N ALA A 37 -43.27 -33.44 16.16
CA ALA A 37 -42.19 -33.48 17.12
C ALA A 37 -41.87 -32.02 17.47
N ARG A 38 -42.21 -31.63 18.69
CA ARG A 38 -41.95 -30.29 19.18
C ARG A 38 -40.44 -30.13 19.26
N ALA A 39 -39.91 -29.07 18.65
CA ALA A 39 -38.51 -28.67 18.79
C ALA A 39 -38.10 -28.70 20.27
N ALA A 40 -37.04 -29.46 20.58
CA ALA A 40 -36.56 -29.61 21.94
C ALA A 40 -35.68 -28.43 22.35
N THR A 41 -35.70 -28.11 23.64
CA THR A 41 -34.73 -27.20 24.26
C THR A 41 -33.74 -28.02 25.08
N ILE A 42 -32.46 -27.96 24.72
CA ILE A 42 -31.35 -28.64 25.40
C ILE A 42 -30.57 -27.59 26.19
N ASN A 43 -30.75 -27.55 27.50
CA ASN A 43 -30.01 -26.63 28.36
C ASN A 43 -28.64 -27.22 28.70
N VAL A 44 -27.57 -26.47 28.47
CA VAL A 44 -26.20 -26.85 28.85
C VAL A 44 -25.75 -25.87 29.93
N ALA A 45 -25.68 -26.35 31.18
CA ALA A 45 -25.18 -25.54 32.29
C ALA A 45 -23.67 -25.28 32.16
N GLU A 46 -23.12 -24.39 32.98
CA GLU A 46 -21.67 -24.21 33.11
C GLU A 46 -20.98 -25.55 33.45
N GLY A 47 -19.86 -25.85 32.78
CA GLY A 47 -19.17 -27.14 32.89
C GLY A 47 -19.89 -28.32 32.21
N GLY A 48 -21.03 -28.09 31.56
CA GLY A 48 -21.75 -29.10 30.77
C GLY A 48 -21.07 -29.42 29.44
N ASP A 49 -21.38 -30.60 28.90
CA ASP A 49 -20.79 -31.09 27.64
C ASP A 49 -21.52 -30.53 26.42
N LEU A 50 -20.96 -29.45 25.84
CA LEU A 50 -21.49 -28.81 24.64
C LEU A 50 -21.38 -29.72 23.40
N GLN A 51 -20.33 -30.54 23.25
CA GLN A 51 -20.22 -31.43 22.09
C GLN A 51 -21.30 -32.52 22.13
N ALA A 52 -21.57 -33.09 23.31
CA ALA A 52 -22.66 -34.04 23.48
C ALA A 52 -24.03 -33.41 23.15
N ALA A 53 -24.26 -32.17 23.57
CA ALA A 53 -25.48 -31.44 23.21
C ALA A 53 -25.60 -31.21 21.69
N ILE A 54 -24.51 -30.81 21.03
CA ILE A 54 -24.46 -30.65 19.57
C ILE A 54 -24.75 -31.99 18.87
N ASN A 55 -24.16 -33.09 19.36
CA ASN A 55 -24.38 -34.42 18.80
C ASN A 55 -25.83 -34.88 18.98
N GLN A 56 -26.43 -34.63 20.14
CA GLN A 56 -27.80 -35.01 20.49
C GLN A 56 -28.86 -34.20 19.72
N ALA A 57 -28.62 -32.92 19.46
CA ALA A 57 -29.59 -32.03 18.85
C ALA A 57 -30.05 -32.53 17.47
N LYS A 58 -31.35 -32.40 17.20
CA LYS A 58 -31.96 -32.68 15.90
C LYS A 58 -32.29 -31.37 15.18
N PRO A 59 -32.41 -31.36 13.85
CA PRO A 59 -32.90 -30.19 13.11
C PRO A 59 -34.20 -29.63 13.72
N GLY A 60 -34.19 -28.33 14.03
CA GLY A 60 -35.26 -27.62 14.73
C GLY A 60 -35.02 -27.41 16.22
N ASP A 61 -34.11 -28.16 16.86
CA ASP A 61 -33.83 -28.03 18.29
C ASP A 61 -33.05 -26.75 18.63
N THR A 62 -33.19 -26.31 19.89
CA THR A 62 -32.43 -25.18 20.46
C THR A 62 -31.57 -25.66 21.61
N ILE A 63 -30.25 -25.48 21.49
CA ILE A 63 -29.26 -25.61 22.55
C ILE A 63 -29.14 -24.25 23.24
N VAL A 64 -29.46 -24.19 24.53
CA VAL A 64 -29.37 -22.98 25.35
C VAL A 64 -28.16 -23.10 26.28
N LEU A 65 -27.19 -22.22 26.07
CA LEU A 65 -26.00 -22.10 26.89
C LEU A 65 -26.19 -21.02 27.96
N ALA A 66 -25.70 -21.25 29.17
CA ALA A 66 -25.79 -20.28 30.26
C ALA A 66 -24.95 -19.03 29.94
N ALA A 67 -25.58 -17.85 29.93
CA ALA A 67 -24.88 -16.58 29.80
C ALA A 67 -23.82 -16.39 30.91
N GLY A 68 -22.66 -15.85 30.56
CA GLY A 68 -21.53 -15.69 31.47
C GLY A 68 -20.71 -16.97 31.73
N ALA A 69 -21.22 -18.14 31.35
CA ALA A 69 -20.48 -19.40 31.48
C ALA A 69 -19.40 -19.53 30.41
N THR A 70 -18.30 -20.21 30.75
CA THR A 70 -17.23 -20.57 29.81
C THR A 70 -17.29 -22.06 29.47
N TYR A 71 -17.25 -22.36 28.17
CA TYR A 71 -17.23 -23.70 27.60
C TYR A 71 -15.88 -23.91 26.90
N PRO A 72 -14.87 -24.43 27.62
CA PRO A 72 -13.55 -24.69 27.05
C PRO A 72 -13.61 -25.90 26.11
N GLY A 73 -13.16 -25.75 24.87
CA GLY A 73 -13.12 -26.84 23.90
C GLY A 73 -13.02 -26.37 22.45
N ASN A 74 -12.75 -27.33 21.57
CA ASN A 74 -12.82 -27.19 20.12
C ASN A 74 -14.00 -28.05 19.64
N PHE A 75 -15.06 -27.42 19.13
CA PHE A 75 -16.34 -28.11 18.88
C PHE A 75 -16.59 -28.33 17.39
N ARG A 76 -17.12 -29.51 17.06
CA ARG A 76 -17.43 -29.93 15.69
C ARG A 76 -18.92 -29.86 15.41
N LEU A 77 -19.27 -29.29 14.25
CA LEU A 77 -20.64 -29.26 13.74
C LEU A 77 -20.83 -30.42 12.75
N PRO A 78 -21.56 -31.49 13.13
CA PRO A 78 -21.76 -32.63 12.25
C PRO A 78 -22.78 -32.34 11.15
N ASN A 79 -22.73 -33.11 10.06
CA ASN A 79 -23.84 -33.19 9.11
C ASN A 79 -25.04 -33.90 9.75
N LYS A 80 -26.23 -33.28 9.70
CA LYS A 80 -27.47 -33.79 10.33
C LYS A 80 -28.55 -33.99 9.27
N GLN A 81 -29.35 -35.04 9.40
CA GLN A 81 -30.45 -35.33 8.47
C GLN A 81 -31.65 -34.40 8.72
N GLY A 82 -31.98 -33.52 7.77
CA GLY A 82 -33.13 -32.58 7.80
C GLY A 82 -32.74 -31.15 7.42
N ASP A 83 -33.72 -30.25 7.28
CA ASP A 83 -33.52 -28.85 6.84
C ASP A 83 -33.82 -27.80 7.94
N GLY A 84 -34.18 -28.26 9.14
CA GLY A 84 -34.36 -27.39 10.30
C GLY A 84 -33.04 -26.90 10.90
N TYR A 85 -33.00 -25.65 11.36
CA TYR A 85 -31.85 -25.11 12.07
C TYR A 85 -31.66 -25.76 13.43
N VAL A 86 -30.43 -26.16 13.77
CA VAL A 86 -29.99 -26.32 15.16
C VAL A 86 -29.56 -24.94 15.66
N THR A 87 -30.26 -24.44 16.68
CA THR A 87 -30.01 -23.10 17.25
C THR A 87 -29.17 -23.22 18.52
N ILE A 88 -27.97 -22.67 18.53
CA ILE A 88 -27.13 -22.52 19.72
C ILE A 88 -27.24 -21.06 20.18
N GLN A 89 -27.72 -20.83 21.40
CA GLN A 89 -27.98 -19.46 21.86
C GLN A 89 -27.64 -19.21 23.33
N SER A 90 -27.43 -17.94 23.67
CA SER A 90 -27.41 -17.48 25.06
C SER A 90 -28.75 -17.67 25.76
N SER A 91 -28.72 -18.06 27.04
CA SER A 91 -29.89 -18.02 27.93
C SER A 91 -30.44 -16.61 28.18
N LEU A 92 -29.63 -15.58 27.93
CA LEU A 92 -30.00 -14.16 28.02
C LEU A 92 -30.11 -13.48 26.65
N LEU A 93 -30.39 -14.23 25.59
CA LEU A 93 -30.54 -13.69 24.23
C LEU A 93 -31.56 -12.53 24.13
N ALA A 94 -32.64 -12.59 24.90
CA ALA A 94 -33.67 -11.55 24.92
C ALA A 94 -33.16 -10.20 25.47
N SER A 95 -32.07 -10.22 26.24
CA SER A 95 -31.40 -9.02 26.77
C SER A 95 -30.37 -8.44 25.79
N LEU A 96 -30.04 -9.15 24.71
CA LEU A 96 -29.20 -8.64 23.62
C LEU A 96 -30.04 -7.90 22.59
N PRO A 97 -29.52 -6.81 22.00
CA PRO A 97 -30.33 -5.90 21.20
C PRO A 97 -30.71 -6.53 19.86
N ALA A 98 -31.99 -6.87 19.69
CA ALA A 98 -32.47 -7.52 18.47
C ALA A 98 -32.31 -6.62 17.25
N GLY A 99 -31.73 -7.16 16.17
CA GLY A 99 -31.51 -6.42 14.92
C GLY A 99 -30.44 -5.33 15.01
N GLN A 100 -29.72 -5.22 16.12
CA GLN A 100 -28.63 -4.26 16.30
C GLN A 100 -27.34 -4.97 16.65
N ARG A 101 -26.22 -4.33 16.31
CA ARG A 101 -24.89 -4.83 16.58
C ARG A 101 -24.62 -4.93 18.08
N VAL A 102 -24.05 -6.04 18.52
CA VAL A 102 -23.55 -6.18 19.89
C VAL A 102 -22.23 -5.45 20.11
N THR A 103 -21.89 -5.18 21.37
CA THR A 103 -20.59 -4.61 21.77
C THR A 103 -19.93 -5.47 22.85
N PRO A 104 -18.60 -5.35 23.05
CA PRO A 104 -17.90 -6.08 24.12
C PRO A 104 -18.49 -5.86 25.53
N ALA A 105 -19.14 -4.71 25.77
CA ALA A 105 -19.80 -4.42 27.04
C ALA A 105 -20.95 -5.40 27.38
N GLN A 106 -21.44 -6.15 26.39
CA GLN A 106 -22.52 -7.13 26.54
C GLN A 106 -22.00 -8.57 26.69
N SER A 107 -20.68 -8.79 26.81
CA SER A 107 -20.12 -10.15 26.87
C SER A 107 -20.66 -10.97 28.05
N ALA A 108 -20.97 -10.34 29.19
CA ALA A 108 -21.59 -11.01 30.33
C ALA A 108 -22.99 -11.59 30.04
N LEU A 109 -23.65 -11.13 28.97
CA LEU A 109 -24.93 -11.67 28.49
C LEU A 109 -24.75 -12.83 27.51
N MET A 110 -23.50 -13.21 27.21
CA MET A 110 -23.15 -14.25 26.25
C MET A 110 -22.48 -15.44 26.95
N PRO A 111 -22.77 -16.68 26.53
CA PRO A 111 -21.91 -17.82 26.81
C PRO A 111 -20.60 -17.65 26.02
N LYS A 112 -19.48 -18.04 26.63
CA LYS A 112 -18.15 -17.98 26.02
C LYS A 112 -17.70 -19.36 25.59
N ILE A 113 -17.47 -19.56 24.30
CA ILE A 113 -16.80 -20.74 23.74
C ILE A 113 -15.31 -20.40 23.63
N GLU A 114 -14.49 -21.07 24.43
CA GLU A 114 -13.04 -20.83 24.52
C GLU A 114 -12.26 -21.98 23.86
N SER A 115 -11.66 -21.70 22.71
CA SER A 115 -10.80 -22.67 22.00
C SER A 115 -9.57 -23.04 22.83
N LEU A 116 -9.24 -24.33 22.84
CA LEU A 116 -8.04 -24.85 23.49
C LEU A 116 -6.80 -24.85 22.60
N GLY A 117 -6.94 -24.46 21.32
CA GLY A 117 -5.86 -24.42 20.36
C GLY A 117 -5.81 -25.62 19.43
N HIS A 118 -4.59 -25.94 19.00
CA HIS A 118 -4.27 -27.05 18.10
C HIS A 118 -4.67 -26.83 16.64
N ASN A 119 -4.97 -25.59 16.24
CA ASN A 119 -5.45 -25.25 14.89
C ASN A 119 -6.78 -25.92 14.55
N GLU A 120 -7.61 -26.17 15.56
CA GLU A 120 -8.94 -26.79 15.40
C GLU A 120 -10.07 -25.76 15.51
N GLY A 121 -9.77 -24.54 15.95
CA GLY A 121 -10.74 -23.46 16.14
C GLY A 121 -11.72 -23.72 17.29
N ALA A 122 -12.45 -22.68 17.70
CA ALA A 122 -13.53 -22.83 18.67
C ALA A 122 -14.69 -23.65 18.07
N ILE A 123 -14.99 -23.39 16.79
CA ILE A 123 -15.97 -24.13 15.99
C ILE A 123 -15.32 -24.54 14.67
N ALA A 124 -15.47 -25.81 14.31
CA ALA A 124 -15.17 -26.31 12.99
C ALA A 124 -16.33 -27.16 12.42
N THR A 125 -16.60 -27.01 11.13
CA THR A 125 -17.63 -27.78 10.44
C THR A 125 -17.10 -29.12 9.92
N ASP A 126 -17.85 -30.19 10.07
CA ASP A 126 -17.63 -31.41 9.32
C ASP A 126 -18.06 -31.25 7.85
N PRO A 127 -17.56 -32.10 6.93
CA PRO A 127 -18.03 -32.13 5.55
C PRO A 127 -19.56 -32.27 5.46
N GLY A 128 -20.19 -31.35 4.72
CA GLY A 128 -21.63 -31.31 4.51
C GLY A 128 -22.43 -30.77 5.70
N ALA A 129 -21.80 -30.24 6.75
CA ALA A 129 -22.50 -29.63 7.87
C ALA A 129 -23.42 -28.50 7.41
N HIS A 130 -24.66 -28.46 7.89
CA HIS A 130 -25.61 -27.44 7.45
C HIS A 130 -26.67 -27.08 8.49
N HIS A 131 -27.28 -25.91 8.30
CA HIS A 131 -28.39 -25.41 9.11
C HIS A 131 -28.03 -25.26 10.59
N TYR A 132 -26.93 -24.55 10.87
CA TYR A 132 -26.53 -24.18 12.23
C TYR A 132 -26.63 -22.68 12.43
N ARG A 133 -27.15 -22.25 13.58
CA ARG A 133 -27.15 -20.83 13.94
C ARG A 133 -26.65 -20.59 15.35
N PHE A 134 -25.81 -19.58 15.50
CA PHE A 134 -25.30 -19.08 16.78
C PHE A 134 -25.90 -17.70 17.04
N LEU A 135 -26.59 -17.56 18.18
CA LEU A 135 -27.28 -16.33 18.57
C LEU A 135 -26.75 -15.83 19.92
N GLY A 136 -26.06 -14.69 19.92
CA GLY A 136 -25.59 -14.08 21.16
C GLY A 136 -24.45 -14.84 21.85
N VAL A 137 -23.49 -15.37 21.09
CA VAL A 137 -22.39 -16.21 21.61
C VAL A 137 -21.05 -15.48 21.49
N GLU A 138 -20.23 -15.56 22.53
CA GLU A 138 -18.83 -15.10 22.54
C GLU A 138 -17.91 -16.26 22.13
N PHE A 139 -17.00 -16.01 21.19
CA PHE A 139 -15.96 -16.94 20.77
C PHE A 139 -14.61 -16.31 21.04
N THR A 140 -13.76 -17.02 21.79
CA THR A 140 -12.39 -16.60 22.07
C THR A 140 -11.44 -17.79 22.04
N VAL A 141 -10.14 -17.50 22.06
CA VAL A 141 -9.09 -18.48 22.32
C VAL A 141 -8.65 -18.38 23.78
N ARG A 142 -8.21 -19.49 24.36
CA ARG A 142 -7.61 -19.52 25.70
C ARG A 142 -6.37 -18.62 25.77
N PRO A 143 -6.17 -17.85 26.84
CA PRO A 143 -4.91 -17.14 27.09
C PRO A 143 -3.68 -18.05 26.94
N GLY A 144 -2.73 -17.64 26.09
CA GLY A 144 -1.46 -18.35 25.85
C GLY A 144 -1.51 -19.35 24.69
N VAL A 145 -2.67 -19.53 24.07
CA VAL A 145 -2.86 -20.42 22.93
C VAL A 145 -2.90 -19.62 21.63
N THR A 146 -2.28 -20.14 20.58
CA THR A 146 -2.35 -19.60 19.22
C THR A 146 -3.28 -20.43 18.35
N GLU A 147 -3.98 -19.75 17.45
CA GLU A 147 -4.94 -20.34 16.53
C GLU A 147 -4.81 -19.74 15.13
N ASN A 148 -4.98 -20.57 14.11
CA ASN A 148 -4.99 -20.11 12.72
C ASN A 148 -6.35 -19.50 12.35
N ALA A 149 -7.45 -20.04 12.86
CA ALA A 149 -8.79 -19.51 12.65
C ALA A 149 -9.72 -19.92 13.80
N LEU A 150 -10.53 -18.99 14.31
CA LEU A 150 -11.41 -19.29 15.43
C LEU A 150 -12.71 -19.99 15.00
N LEU A 151 -13.26 -19.59 13.86
CA LEU A 151 -14.38 -20.25 13.19
C LEU A 151 -13.91 -20.81 11.85
N ILE A 152 -13.85 -22.14 11.74
CA ILE A 152 -13.42 -22.87 10.54
C ILE A 152 -14.68 -23.36 9.80
N LEU A 153 -15.14 -22.57 8.84
CA LEU A 153 -16.37 -22.81 8.11
C LEU A 153 -16.05 -23.39 6.74
N GLY A 154 -15.82 -24.70 6.68
CA GLY A 154 -15.48 -25.44 5.46
C GLY A 154 -13.99 -25.66 5.24
N GLY A 155 -13.68 -26.65 4.42
CA GLY A 155 -12.31 -27.07 4.12
C GLY A 155 -11.63 -26.13 3.13
N PRO A 156 -10.34 -25.79 3.33
CA PRO A 156 -9.62 -24.85 2.48
C PRO A 156 -9.31 -25.39 1.08
N VAL A 157 -9.48 -26.71 0.87
CA VAL A 157 -9.16 -27.43 -0.37
C VAL A 157 -10.27 -28.40 -0.80
N GLU A 158 -11.49 -28.23 -0.29
CA GLU A 158 -12.63 -29.07 -0.70
C GLU A 158 -13.07 -28.73 -2.13
N THR A 159 -13.27 -29.75 -2.95
CA THR A 159 -13.59 -29.66 -4.39
C THR A 159 -15.01 -30.08 -4.71
N ASN A 160 -15.68 -30.79 -3.80
CA ASN A 160 -17.05 -31.23 -3.92
C ASN A 160 -18.00 -30.23 -3.23
N PRO A 161 -18.85 -29.51 -3.98
CA PRO A 161 -19.80 -28.57 -3.39
C PRO A 161 -20.77 -29.20 -2.39
N LEU A 162 -21.05 -30.50 -2.46
CA LEU A 162 -21.91 -31.18 -1.50
C LEU A 162 -21.26 -31.35 -0.11
N ASN A 163 -19.93 -31.39 -0.06
CA ASN A 163 -19.18 -31.46 1.19
C ASN A 163 -18.95 -30.08 1.81
N GLN A 164 -19.21 -29.01 1.06
CA GLN A 164 -19.05 -27.67 1.59
C GLN A 164 -20.21 -27.31 2.52
N PRO A 165 -19.92 -26.84 3.75
CA PRO A 165 -20.95 -26.45 4.69
C PRO A 165 -21.86 -25.35 4.13
N THR A 166 -23.11 -25.29 4.58
CA THR A 166 -24.08 -24.30 4.08
C THR A 166 -25.09 -23.93 5.15
N GLU A 167 -25.80 -22.81 4.98
CA GLU A 167 -26.86 -22.38 5.92
C GLU A 167 -26.30 -22.19 7.34
N LEU A 168 -25.18 -21.46 7.44
CA LEU A 168 -24.53 -21.11 8.70
C LEU A 168 -24.85 -19.67 9.08
N VAL A 169 -25.32 -19.44 10.31
CA VAL A 169 -25.73 -18.10 10.76
C VAL A 169 -25.03 -17.75 12.07
N PHE A 170 -24.43 -16.56 12.10
CA PHE A 170 -23.86 -15.95 13.30
C PHE A 170 -24.53 -14.59 13.47
N ASP A 171 -25.38 -14.46 14.49
CA ASP A 171 -26.09 -13.22 14.80
C ASP A 171 -25.79 -12.79 16.23
N ARG A 172 -25.41 -11.51 16.39
CA ARG A 172 -25.08 -10.92 17.70
C ARG A 172 -23.93 -11.64 18.42
N CYS A 173 -22.95 -12.12 17.68
CA CYS A 173 -21.79 -12.82 18.24
C CYS A 173 -20.64 -11.85 18.53
N PHE A 174 -19.82 -12.16 19.54
CA PHE A 174 -18.56 -11.47 19.82
C PHE A 174 -17.39 -12.42 19.55
N ILE A 175 -16.52 -12.13 18.59
CA ILE A 175 -15.45 -13.02 18.12
C ILE A 175 -14.12 -12.29 18.28
N HIS A 176 -13.23 -12.76 19.15
CA HIS A 176 -12.01 -12.01 19.43
C HIS A 176 -10.86 -12.87 19.96
N ALA A 177 -9.65 -12.31 19.95
CA ALA A 177 -8.56 -12.78 20.82
C ALA A 177 -8.60 -12.02 22.16
N PRO A 178 -8.23 -12.62 23.30
CA PRO A 178 -8.09 -11.88 24.55
C PRO A 178 -6.81 -11.01 24.55
N GLY A 179 -6.81 -9.88 25.26
CA GLY A 179 -5.59 -9.10 25.54
C GLY A 179 -4.68 -8.84 24.34
N ASP A 180 -3.40 -9.22 24.45
CA ASP A 180 -2.42 -9.14 23.36
C ASP A 180 -2.16 -10.48 22.67
N TYR A 181 -3.04 -11.46 22.86
CA TYR A 181 -2.89 -12.77 22.25
C TYR A 181 -3.03 -12.71 20.73
N GLN A 182 -2.25 -13.55 20.06
CA GLN A 182 -2.15 -13.57 18.61
C GLN A 182 -3.18 -14.52 18.01
N LEU A 183 -3.96 -14.01 17.07
CA LEU A 183 -4.93 -14.78 16.31
C LEU A 183 -4.82 -14.41 14.84
N ARG A 184 -4.61 -15.42 13.98
CA ARG A 184 -4.44 -15.16 12.56
C ARG A 184 -5.76 -14.83 11.87
N ARG A 185 -6.84 -15.53 12.20
CA ARG A 185 -8.16 -15.28 11.60
C ARG A 185 -9.29 -15.44 12.61
N ALA A 186 -10.28 -14.56 12.55
CA ALA A 186 -11.53 -14.82 13.27
C ALA A 186 -12.37 -15.85 12.50
N VAL A 187 -12.61 -15.63 11.21
CA VAL A 187 -13.42 -16.52 10.38
C VAL A 187 -12.67 -16.96 9.12
N ALA A 188 -12.52 -18.28 8.95
CA ALA A 188 -12.17 -18.90 7.67
C ALA A 188 -13.47 -19.30 6.95
N LEU A 189 -13.86 -18.50 5.96
CA LEU A 189 -15.17 -18.49 5.31
C LEU A 189 -15.13 -19.28 3.99
N ASN A 190 -15.08 -20.59 4.07
CA ASN A 190 -15.04 -21.50 2.91
C ASN A 190 -16.37 -22.25 2.68
N ALA A 191 -17.44 -21.85 3.37
CA ALA A 191 -18.77 -22.43 3.22
C ALA A 191 -19.47 -21.95 1.94
N ARG A 192 -20.53 -22.65 1.54
CA ARG A 192 -21.44 -22.29 0.45
C ARG A 192 -22.49 -21.26 0.82
N LYS A 193 -22.85 -21.11 2.10
CA LYS A 193 -23.76 -20.03 2.52
C LYS A 193 -23.56 -19.70 3.97
N THR A 194 -23.23 -18.44 4.24
CA THR A 194 -23.02 -17.94 5.59
C THR A 194 -23.59 -16.55 5.77
N GLU A 195 -24.25 -16.32 6.90
CA GLU A 195 -24.67 -15.01 7.36
C GLU A 195 -23.92 -14.64 8.65
N ILE A 196 -23.23 -13.50 8.65
CA ILE A 196 -22.60 -12.90 9.82
C ILE A 196 -23.23 -11.53 9.99
N THR A 197 -24.05 -11.39 11.02
CA THR A 197 -24.85 -10.18 11.22
C THR A 197 -24.78 -9.68 12.65
N ASN A 198 -24.88 -8.36 12.80
CA ASN A 198 -25.00 -7.71 14.11
C ASN A 198 -23.87 -8.09 15.09
N SER A 199 -22.70 -8.49 14.58
CA SER A 199 -21.63 -9.11 15.36
C SER A 199 -20.45 -8.16 15.55
N TYR A 200 -19.60 -8.48 16.52
CA TYR A 200 -18.41 -7.72 16.85
C TYR A 200 -17.19 -8.62 16.70
N ILE A 201 -16.30 -8.33 15.75
CA ILE A 201 -15.07 -9.07 15.51
C ILE A 201 -13.89 -8.15 15.77
N SER A 202 -13.06 -8.46 16.77
CA SER A 202 -11.98 -7.56 17.18
C SER A 202 -10.71 -8.24 17.64
N ASN A 203 -9.65 -7.44 17.73
CA ASN A 203 -8.35 -7.85 18.24
C ASN A 203 -7.72 -9.00 17.44
N ILE A 204 -7.92 -9.00 16.12
CA ILE A 204 -7.35 -10.02 15.23
C ILE A 204 -5.99 -9.53 14.72
N LYS A 205 -4.93 -9.88 15.45
CA LYS A 205 -3.57 -9.40 15.21
C LYS A 205 -2.56 -10.50 15.45
N TYR A 206 -1.48 -10.51 14.68
CA TYR A 206 -0.37 -11.46 14.81
C TYR A 206 0.88 -10.78 14.25
N ALA A 207 1.86 -10.50 15.11
CA ALA A 207 3.12 -9.90 14.69
C ALA A 207 3.85 -10.78 13.67
N GLY A 208 4.23 -10.21 12.53
CA GLY A 208 4.96 -10.89 11.46
C GLY A 208 4.10 -11.76 10.53
N PHE A 209 2.78 -11.83 10.74
CA PHE A 209 1.88 -12.63 9.92
C PHE A 209 0.69 -11.80 9.42
N GLU A 210 0.21 -12.18 8.24
CA GLU A 210 -1.04 -11.63 7.70
C GLU A 210 -2.24 -12.18 8.48
N THR A 211 -3.13 -11.28 8.89
CA THR A 211 -4.29 -11.58 9.73
C THR A 211 -5.59 -11.09 9.11
N GLN A 212 -6.71 -11.78 9.37
CA GLN A 212 -8.01 -11.38 8.84
C GLN A 212 -9.18 -11.50 9.81
N ALA A 213 -10.06 -10.51 9.87
CA ALA A 213 -11.32 -10.69 10.63
C ALA A 213 -12.18 -11.74 9.92
N ILE A 214 -12.30 -11.64 8.59
CA ILE A 214 -12.94 -12.66 7.76
C ILE A 214 -12.07 -12.90 6.51
N GLY A 215 -11.68 -14.15 6.26
CA GLY A 215 -10.98 -14.55 5.04
C GLY A 215 -11.68 -15.73 4.37
N GLY A 216 -11.92 -15.66 3.07
CA GLY A 216 -12.54 -16.75 2.30
C GLY A 216 -11.90 -16.93 0.93
N TRP A 217 -11.64 -18.16 0.51
CA TRP A 217 -10.95 -18.44 -0.77
C TRP A 217 -11.48 -19.66 -1.51
N ASN A 218 -12.15 -20.58 -0.79
CA ASN A 218 -12.66 -21.83 -1.34
C ASN A 218 -14.10 -22.06 -0.89
N GLY A 219 -14.94 -21.04 -1.00
CA GLY A 219 -16.37 -21.08 -0.68
C GLY A 219 -17.13 -20.23 -1.69
N PRO A 220 -18.09 -20.79 -2.46
CA PRO A 220 -18.68 -20.09 -3.61
C PRO A 220 -19.75 -19.05 -3.23
N GLY A 221 -20.15 -18.99 -1.95
CA GLY A 221 -21.23 -18.13 -1.50
C GLY A 221 -22.63 -18.60 -1.94
N PRO A 222 -23.69 -17.88 -1.51
CA PRO A 222 -23.66 -16.46 -1.11
C PRO A 222 -23.16 -16.19 0.31
N PHE A 223 -22.61 -15.00 0.51
CA PHE A 223 -22.15 -14.51 1.81
C PHE A 223 -22.85 -13.22 2.20
N LYS A 224 -23.39 -13.17 3.41
CA LYS A 224 -24.01 -11.97 3.97
C LYS A 224 -23.22 -11.49 5.19
N ILE A 225 -22.60 -10.33 5.08
CA ILE A 225 -21.79 -9.70 6.13
C ILE A 225 -22.39 -8.32 6.38
N VAL A 226 -23.34 -8.26 7.32
CA VAL A 226 -24.17 -7.06 7.51
C VAL A 226 -24.19 -6.57 8.95
N ASN A 227 -23.97 -5.27 9.15
CA ASN A 227 -24.05 -4.60 10.44
C ASN A 227 -23.04 -5.13 11.48
N ASN A 228 -21.79 -5.37 11.09
CA ASN A 228 -20.73 -5.87 11.98
C ASN A 228 -19.66 -4.80 12.28
N TYR A 229 -19.01 -4.93 13.44
CA TYR A 229 -17.72 -4.29 13.71
C TYR A 229 -16.63 -5.29 13.32
N LEU A 230 -15.65 -4.86 12.54
CA LEU A 230 -14.60 -5.72 12.00
C LEU A 230 -13.25 -5.05 12.22
N GLU A 231 -12.32 -5.75 12.86
CA GLU A 231 -10.99 -5.23 13.18
C GLU A 231 -9.92 -6.32 13.06
N ALA A 232 -8.94 -6.11 12.16
CA ALA A 232 -7.78 -6.97 11.96
C ALA A 232 -6.56 -6.20 11.45
N ALA A 233 -5.35 -6.64 11.82
CA ALA A 233 -4.11 -5.93 11.48
C ALA A 233 -3.81 -6.02 9.98
N GLY A 234 -3.91 -7.23 9.40
CA GLY A 234 -3.79 -7.46 7.96
C GLY A 234 -5.01 -6.90 7.21
N GLU A 235 -5.90 -7.76 6.75
CA GLU A 235 -7.13 -7.40 6.04
C GLU A 235 -8.37 -7.61 6.91
N ASN A 236 -9.25 -6.63 7.05
CA ASN A 236 -10.48 -6.87 7.80
C ASN A 236 -11.36 -7.88 7.04
N ILE A 237 -11.48 -7.74 5.72
CA ILE A 237 -12.04 -8.77 4.84
C ILE A 237 -11.10 -9.02 3.67
N MET A 238 -10.84 -10.30 3.38
CA MET A 238 -10.16 -10.72 2.15
C MET A 238 -10.89 -11.89 1.48
N PHE A 239 -11.14 -11.77 0.17
CA PHE A 239 -11.55 -12.89 -0.68
C PHE A 239 -10.43 -13.29 -1.66
N GLY A 240 -9.98 -14.54 -1.55
CA GLY A 240 -8.74 -15.06 -2.14
C GLY A 240 -7.61 -15.14 -1.11
N GLY A 241 -6.35 -15.10 -1.54
CA GLY A 241 -5.18 -15.26 -0.67
C GLY A 241 -4.74 -16.71 -0.43
N ALA A 242 -5.47 -17.67 -0.99
CA ALA A 242 -5.05 -19.04 -1.16
C ALA A 242 -5.77 -19.65 -2.39
N TRP A 243 -5.25 -20.77 -2.88
CA TRP A 243 -5.70 -21.39 -4.12
C TRP A 243 -7.12 -21.96 -4.03
N SER A 244 -8.02 -21.51 -4.92
CA SER A 244 -9.33 -22.13 -5.15
C SER A 244 -9.17 -23.39 -6.00
N GLN A 245 -9.66 -24.54 -5.53
CA GLN A 245 -9.28 -25.84 -6.11
C GLN A 245 -9.88 -26.12 -7.49
N ASN A 246 -11.06 -25.57 -7.80
CA ASN A 246 -11.70 -25.75 -9.10
C ASN A 246 -12.67 -24.62 -9.46
N ARG A 247 -12.99 -24.54 -10.76
CA ARG A 247 -13.97 -23.60 -11.30
C ARG A 247 -15.35 -23.91 -10.70
N GLY A 248 -15.98 -22.90 -10.09
CA GLY A 248 -17.26 -23.04 -9.38
C GLY A 248 -17.13 -22.97 -7.86
N MET A 249 -15.91 -22.91 -7.32
CA MET A 249 -15.62 -22.67 -5.90
C MET A 249 -15.17 -21.23 -5.60
N ASP A 250 -15.15 -20.38 -6.64
CA ASP A 250 -14.78 -18.98 -6.53
C ASP A 250 -15.81 -18.19 -5.69
N PRO A 251 -15.36 -17.42 -4.69
CA PRO A 251 -16.25 -16.59 -3.88
C PRO A 251 -17.17 -15.73 -4.73
N SER A 252 -18.48 -15.86 -4.51
CA SER A 252 -19.47 -15.12 -5.29
C SER A 252 -20.69 -14.72 -4.45
N ASP A 253 -21.52 -13.83 -5.00
CA ASP A 253 -22.80 -13.42 -4.41
C ASP A 253 -22.61 -12.89 -2.98
N ILE A 254 -21.77 -11.87 -2.88
CA ILE A 254 -21.24 -11.34 -1.61
C ILE A 254 -21.92 -10.02 -1.29
N GLU A 255 -22.61 -9.96 -0.14
CA GLU A 255 -23.21 -8.76 0.42
C GLU A 255 -22.41 -8.27 1.62
N VAL A 256 -21.85 -7.07 1.54
CA VAL A 256 -21.11 -6.38 2.60
C VAL A 256 -21.79 -5.04 2.87
N ARG A 257 -22.64 -4.97 3.89
CA ARG A 257 -23.41 -3.76 4.18
C ARG A 257 -23.36 -3.29 5.62
N ASN A 258 -23.41 -1.97 5.81
CA ASN A 258 -23.58 -1.37 7.13
C ASN A 258 -22.52 -1.77 8.16
N ASN A 259 -21.33 -2.20 7.74
CA ASN A 259 -20.28 -2.58 8.68
C ASN A 259 -19.42 -1.37 9.06
N TYR A 260 -18.77 -1.46 10.21
CA TYR A 260 -17.69 -0.57 10.61
C TYR A 260 -16.38 -1.35 10.61
N PHE A 261 -15.50 -1.00 9.68
CA PHE A 261 -14.17 -1.55 9.55
C PHE A 261 -13.19 -0.57 10.20
N TYR A 262 -12.46 -1.07 11.20
CA TYR A 262 -11.55 -0.25 11.97
C TYR A 262 -10.18 -0.90 12.06
N LYS A 263 -9.12 -0.09 11.99
CA LYS A 263 -7.78 -0.45 12.42
C LYS A 263 -7.33 0.47 13.56
N PRO A 264 -6.96 -0.05 14.73
CA PRO A 264 -6.48 0.77 15.84
C PRO A 264 -5.11 1.41 15.49
N PRO A 265 -4.98 2.75 15.51
CA PRO A 265 -3.71 3.42 15.20
C PRO A 265 -2.54 2.99 16.08
N GLU A 266 -2.80 2.52 17.30
CA GLU A 266 -1.79 1.95 18.21
C GLU A 266 -1.11 0.68 17.67
N TRP A 267 -1.63 0.08 16.59
CA TRP A 267 -0.99 -1.06 15.92
C TRP A 267 0.12 -0.62 14.94
N GLN A 268 0.23 0.67 14.64
CA GLN A 268 1.24 1.21 13.76
C GLN A 268 2.65 0.95 14.32
N GLY A 269 3.50 0.29 13.52
CA GLY A 269 4.85 -0.10 13.92
C GLY A 269 4.91 -1.29 14.89
N VAL A 270 3.77 -1.92 15.22
CA VAL A 270 3.70 -3.07 16.14
C VAL A 270 3.31 -4.36 15.40
N TYR A 271 2.29 -4.29 14.55
CA TYR A 271 1.77 -5.43 13.80
C TYR A 271 1.90 -5.21 12.31
N THR A 272 2.00 -6.30 11.55
CA THR A 272 2.03 -6.29 10.09
C THR A 272 0.68 -5.81 9.56
N VAL A 273 0.63 -4.55 9.12
CA VAL A 273 -0.59 -3.93 8.60
C VAL A 273 -0.68 -4.01 7.10
N LYS A 274 -1.87 -4.38 6.62
CA LYS A 274 -2.21 -4.42 5.20
C LYS A 274 -3.49 -3.61 4.95
N ASN A 275 -4.11 -3.81 3.81
CA ASN A 275 -5.29 -3.07 3.36
C ASN A 275 -6.53 -3.38 4.23
N ILE A 276 -7.61 -2.61 4.10
CA ILE A 276 -8.83 -2.84 4.89
C ILE A 276 -9.71 -3.91 4.23
N PHE A 277 -9.88 -3.82 2.91
CA PHE A 277 -10.74 -4.70 2.14
C PHE A 277 -10.06 -5.10 0.83
N GLU A 278 -9.96 -6.40 0.57
CA GLU A 278 -9.28 -6.91 -0.63
C GLU A 278 -10.06 -8.03 -1.32
N LEU A 279 -10.23 -7.87 -2.63
CA LEU A 279 -10.70 -8.90 -3.55
C LEU A 279 -9.53 -9.31 -4.44
N LYS A 280 -9.06 -10.53 -4.24
CA LYS A 280 -8.12 -11.23 -5.13
C LYS A 280 -8.83 -12.20 -6.08
N ASN A 281 -9.98 -12.71 -5.67
CA ASN A 281 -10.89 -13.51 -6.48
C ASN A 281 -12.30 -13.42 -5.90
N ALA A 282 -13.21 -12.72 -6.58
CA ALA A 282 -14.61 -12.63 -6.20
C ALA A 282 -15.51 -12.17 -7.37
N ARG A 283 -16.75 -12.64 -7.39
CA ARG A 283 -17.76 -12.23 -8.40
C ARG A 283 -19.07 -11.78 -7.76
N ARG A 284 -19.74 -10.79 -8.38
CA ARG A 284 -21.07 -10.33 -7.93
C ARG A 284 -21.05 -9.88 -6.47
N VAL A 285 -20.35 -8.77 -6.23
CA VAL A 285 -20.06 -8.24 -4.90
C VAL A 285 -20.74 -6.89 -4.73
N VAL A 286 -21.51 -6.72 -3.65
CA VAL A 286 -22.10 -5.44 -3.27
C VAL A 286 -21.54 -4.97 -1.93
N ILE A 287 -20.91 -3.81 -1.93
CA ILE A 287 -20.28 -3.18 -0.78
C ILE A 287 -20.94 -1.82 -0.57
N SER A 288 -21.80 -1.70 0.44
CA SER A 288 -22.56 -0.46 0.63
C SER A 288 -22.91 -0.05 2.06
N GLY A 289 -22.90 1.26 2.34
CA GLY A 289 -23.24 1.79 3.66
C GLY A 289 -22.18 1.51 4.72
N ASN A 290 -20.96 1.16 4.32
CA ASN A 290 -19.87 0.82 5.24
C ASN A 290 -19.00 2.03 5.57
N VAL A 291 -18.34 1.97 6.72
CA VAL A 291 -17.28 2.91 7.11
C VAL A 291 -15.97 2.13 7.20
N PHE A 292 -14.95 2.57 6.48
CA PHE A 292 -13.59 2.03 6.47
C PHE A 292 -12.64 3.06 7.06
N GLU A 293 -12.03 2.73 8.20
CA GLU A 293 -11.29 3.69 9.00
C GLU A 293 -9.91 3.18 9.38
N HIS A 294 -8.92 4.02 9.07
CA HIS A 294 -7.49 3.85 9.31
C HIS A 294 -6.79 2.82 8.41
N ASN A 295 -5.83 3.32 7.63
CA ASN A 295 -4.87 2.50 6.89
C ASN A 295 -3.58 3.30 6.65
N TRP A 296 -2.42 2.67 6.77
CA TRP A 296 -1.12 3.33 6.59
C TRP A 296 -0.16 2.46 5.80
N VAL A 297 0.97 3.04 5.41
CA VAL A 297 2.05 2.28 4.76
C VAL A 297 2.73 1.38 5.78
N ASP A 298 2.82 0.10 5.43
CA ASP A 298 3.57 -0.92 6.15
C ASP A 298 3.91 -2.07 5.18
N ALA A 299 3.43 -3.30 5.42
CA ALA A 299 3.65 -4.45 4.55
C ALA A 299 3.02 -4.32 3.15
N GLN A 300 2.22 -3.27 2.92
CA GLN A 300 1.81 -2.79 1.60
C GLN A 300 1.94 -1.28 1.51
N VAL A 301 1.83 -0.76 0.28
CA VAL A 301 1.99 0.67 -0.03
C VAL A 301 0.79 1.54 0.40
N GLY A 302 -0.11 1.03 1.24
CA GLY A 302 -1.13 1.82 1.94
C GLY A 302 -2.44 2.10 1.19
N TYR A 303 -2.83 1.29 0.20
CA TYR A 303 -4.18 1.41 -0.39
C TYR A 303 -5.20 0.69 0.49
N ALA A 304 -6.26 1.38 0.88
CA ALA A 304 -7.26 0.83 1.79
C ALA A 304 -8.15 -0.24 1.15
N ILE A 305 -8.52 -0.05 -0.13
CA ILE A 305 -9.43 -0.93 -0.88
C ILE A 305 -8.73 -1.47 -2.12
N LEU A 306 -8.67 -2.81 -2.25
CA LEU A 306 -8.02 -3.49 -3.37
C LEU A 306 -9.02 -4.35 -4.16
N PHE A 307 -9.15 -4.09 -5.45
CA PHE A 307 -9.84 -4.92 -6.43
C PHE A 307 -8.83 -5.42 -7.45
N THR A 308 -8.08 -6.45 -7.05
CA THR A 308 -6.83 -6.84 -7.71
C THR A 308 -6.87 -8.34 -7.98
N PRO A 309 -7.35 -8.83 -9.14
CA PRO A 309 -7.30 -10.25 -9.46
C PRO A 309 -5.87 -10.79 -9.32
N ARG A 310 -5.66 -11.82 -8.49
CA ARG A 310 -4.33 -12.41 -8.21
C ARG A 310 -4.30 -13.93 -8.49
N PRO A 311 -3.87 -14.37 -9.68
CA PRO A 311 -3.79 -15.80 -9.99
C PRO A 311 -2.82 -16.57 -9.08
N ASN A 312 -1.66 -16.00 -8.74
CA ASN A 312 -0.72 -16.62 -7.79
C ASN A 312 -1.32 -16.90 -6.41
N ASP A 313 -2.33 -16.13 -6.02
CA ASP A 313 -2.95 -16.19 -4.69
C ASP A 313 -4.38 -16.73 -4.73
N SER A 314 -4.88 -17.19 -5.89
CA SER A 314 -6.30 -17.56 -6.05
C SER A 314 -6.57 -18.63 -7.11
N GLY A 315 -5.58 -19.01 -7.91
CA GLY A 315 -5.68 -20.01 -8.97
C GLY A 315 -5.92 -19.43 -10.37
N ASP A 316 -5.90 -20.30 -11.38
CA ASP A 316 -5.83 -19.95 -12.82
C ASP A 316 -7.08 -19.25 -13.39
N SER A 317 -8.14 -19.10 -12.59
CA SER A 317 -9.41 -18.42 -12.92
C SER A 317 -9.73 -17.21 -12.04
N ALA A 318 -8.70 -16.64 -11.38
CA ALA A 318 -8.83 -15.50 -10.48
C ALA A 318 -9.48 -14.30 -11.19
N ALA A 319 -10.70 -13.95 -10.79
CA ALA A 319 -11.42 -12.81 -11.36
C ALA A 319 -11.95 -11.89 -10.27
N VAL A 320 -11.96 -10.59 -10.56
CA VAL A 320 -12.67 -9.59 -9.76
C VAL A 320 -13.66 -8.91 -10.68
N GLU A 321 -14.92 -9.34 -10.63
CA GLU A 321 -15.94 -8.84 -11.55
C GLU A 321 -17.33 -8.67 -10.95
N ASP A 322 -18.11 -7.77 -11.55
CA ASP A 322 -19.45 -7.40 -11.07
C ASP A 322 -19.41 -6.85 -9.63
N VAL A 323 -18.57 -5.83 -9.42
CA VAL A 323 -18.37 -5.21 -8.11
C VAL A 323 -19.08 -3.85 -8.08
N LEU A 324 -19.94 -3.66 -7.07
CA LEU A 324 -20.58 -2.40 -6.76
C LEU A 324 -20.08 -1.91 -5.39
N PHE A 325 -19.30 -0.82 -5.38
CA PHE A 325 -18.83 -0.13 -4.18
C PHE A 325 -19.55 1.22 -4.08
N GLU A 326 -20.58 1.30 -3.22
CA GLU A 326 -21.44 2.48 -3.16
C GLU A 326 -21.87 2.95 -1.77
N ASN A 327 -22.04 4.25 -1.57
CA ASN A 327 -22.51 4.83 -0.31
C ASN A 327 -21.62 4.45 0.88
N ASN A 328 -20.30 4.44 0.69
CA ASN A 328 -19.34 4.14 1.76
C ASN A 328 -18.56 5.40 2.18
N ILE A 329 -18.06 5.38 3.41
CA ILE A 329 -17.03 6.32 3.88
C ILE A 329 -15.70 5.56 3.96
N VAL A 330 -14.66 6.09 3.34
CA VAL A 330 -13.28 5.64 3.53
C VAL A 330 -12.49 6.82 4.08
N ARG A 331 -11.88 6.66 5.26
CA ARG A 331 -11.19 7.77 5.91
C ARG A 331 -9.96 7.39 6.72
N GLY A 332 -9.05 8.35 6.79
CA GLY A 332 -7.80 8.22 7.53
C GLY A 332 -6.87 7.19 6.90
N THR A 333 -6.63 7.27 5.60
CA THR A 333 -5.96 6.20 4.84
C THR A 333 -4.79 6.72 4.01
N ALA A 334 -3.69 5.99 3.91
CA ALA A 334 -2.53 6.37 3.09
C ALA A 334 -2.84 6.58 1.59
N ALA A 335 -3.72 5.75 1.03
CA ALA A 335 -4.26 5.85 -0.32
C ALA A 335 -5.62 5.13 -0.38
N ALA A 336 -6.46 5.45 -1.37
CA ALA A 336 -7.85 5.00 -1.36
C ALA A 336 -8.11 3.68 -2.09
N LEU A 337 -8.02 3.63 -3.43
CA LEU A 337 -8.35 2.43 -4.22
C LEU A 337 -7.23 1.98 -5.15
N ASN A 338 -7.08 0.67 -5.27
CA ASN A 338 -6.25 0.03 -6.28
C ASN A 338 -7.07 -1.00 -7.08
N ILE A 339 -7.15 -0.80 -8.40
CA ILE A 339 -7.92 -1.64 -9.33
C ILE A 339 -6.97 -2.21 -10.39
N LEU A 340 -6.98 -3.52 -10.60
CA LEU A 340 -6.22 -4.16 -11.69
C LEU A 340 -7.16 -4.88 -12.65
N GLY A 341 -6.88 -4.78 -13.94
CA GLY A 341 -7.48 -5.64 -14.96
C GLY A 341 -6.83 -7.01 -15.03
N SER A 342 -5.52 -7.09 -14.79
CA SER A 342 -4.77 -8.34 -14.65
C SER A 342 -3.53 -8.15 -13.79
N ASP A 343 -3.01 -9.25 -13.24
CA ASP A 343 -1.74 -9.28 -12.53
C ASP A 343 -0.58 -9.40 -13.53
N PRO A 344 0.29 -8.37 -13.64
CA PRO A 344 1.40 -8.39 -14.60
C PRO A 344 2.56 -9.27 -14.14
N LEU A 345 2.56 -9.75 -12.88
CA LEU A 345 3.60 -10.58 -12.29
C LEU A 345 3.35 -12.08 -12.49
N TYR A 346 2.35 -12.46 -13.30
CA TYR A 346 2.00 -13.85 -13.56
C TYR A 346 2.45 -14.26 -14.97
N ASP A 347 3.34 -15.25 -15.05
CA ASP A 347 4.06 -15.67 -16.26
C ASP A 347 3.35 -16.79 -17.06
N ARG A 348 2.39 -17.50 -16.45
CA ARG A 348 1.58 -18.51 -17.13
C ARG A 348 0.38 -17.86 -17.80
N ALA A 349 0.04 -18.27 -19.02
CA ALA A 349 -1.18 -17.85 -19.71
C ALA A 349 -2.42 -18.36 -18.93
N PRO A 350 -3.09 -17.51 -18.13
CA PRO A 350 -4.20 -17.97 -17.31
C PRO A 350 -5.43 -18.18 -18.19
N THR A 351 -6.31 -19.08 -17.77
CA THR A 351 -7.55 -19.34 -18.52
C THR A 351 -8.54 -18.17 -18.43
N GLU A 352 -8.53 -17.43 -17.30
CA GLU A 352 -9.51 -16.36 -17.04
C GLU A 352 -9.06 -15.41 -15.90
N VAL A 353 -7.98 -14.63 -16.10
CA VAL A 353 -7.61 -13.55 -15.15
C VAL A 353 -8.15 -12.22 -15.65
N ARG A 354 -9.07 -11.62 -14.88
CA ARG A 354 -9.72 -10.36 -15.28
C ARG A 354 -10.27 -9.55 -14.11
N GLY A 355 -10.05 -8.25 -14.19
CA GLY A 355 -10.75 -7.23 -13.40
C GLY A 355 -11.67 -6.44 -14.32
N ARG A 356 -12.98 -6.53 -14.11
CA ARG A 356 -13.95 -5.84 -14.99
C ARG A 356 -15.31 -5.60 -14.37
N ARG A 357 -16.12 -4.69 -14.93
CA ARG A 357 -17.46 -4.35 -14.42
C ARG A 357 -17.41 -3.95 -12.96
N ILE A 358 -16.60 -2.93 -12.68
CA ILE A 358 -16.40 -2.39 -11.34
C ILE A 358 -16.99 -0.98 -11.31
N THR A 359 -17.98 -0.77 -10.44
CA THR A 359 -18.62 0.53 -10.23
C THR A 359 -18.28 1.04 -8.84
N VAL A 360 -17.64 2.19 -8.75
CA VAL A 360 -17.35 2.93 -7.51
C VAL A 360 -18.19 4.19 -7.55
N ARG A 361 -19.27 4.24 -6.79
CA ARG A 361 -20.19 5.38 -6.85
C ARG A 361 -20.70 5.91 -5.54
N ASN A 362 -20.96 7.20 -5.46
CA ASN A 362 -21.57 7.84 -4.30
C ASN A 362 -20.85 7.58 -2.97
N ASN A 363 -19.51 7.63 -2.96
CA ASN A 363 -18.72 7.43 -1.73
C ASN A 363 -18.07 8.74 -1.27
N LEU A 364 -17.80 8.82 0.03
CA LEU A 364 -16.95 9.85 0.62
C LEU A 364 -15.58 9.25 0.94
N PHE A 365 -14.53 9.79 0.32
CA PHE A 365 -13.14 9.54 0.66
C PHE A 365 -12.59 10.79 1.35
N ALA A 366 -12.24 10.71 2.63
CA ALA A 366 -11.80 11.87 3.41
C ALA A 366 -10.51 11.58 4.18
N ASP A 367 -9.63 12.56 4.33
CA ASP A 367 -8.34 12.36 5.01
C ASP A 367 -7.54 11.21 4.36
N VAL A 368 -7.34 11.31 3.04
CA VAL A 368 -6.55 10.35 2.24
C VAL A 368 -5.16 10.91 1.94
N GLY A 369 -4.11 10.24 2.43
CA GLY A 369 -2.72 10.65 2.32
C GLY A 369 -2.24 11.48 3.52
N GLY A 370 -1.20 12.30 3.32
CA GLY A 370 -0.61 13.13 4.38
C GLY A 370 -0.04 12.31 5.54
N ARG A 371 -0.59 12.51 6.75
CA ARG A 371 -0.11 11.88 8.00
C ARG A 371 -0.16 10.35 8.00
N TRP A 372 -0.95 9.74 7.13
CA TRP A 372 -1.09 8.28 7.03
C TRP A 372 0.02 7.65 6.18
N GLY A 373 0.87 8.46 5.54
CA GLY A 373 1.89 8.02 4.60
C GLY A 373 1.34 7.72 3.22
N GLY A 374 2.11 6.96 2.42
CA GLY A 374 1.71 6.54 1.08
C GLY A 374 1.85 7.64 0.05
N ASP A 375 1.29 7.42 -1.13
CA ASP A 375 1.28 8.41 -2.21
C ASP A 375 0.03 9.30 -2.20
N GLY A 376 -0.89 9.11 -1.25
CA GLY A 376 -2.10 9.91 -1.11
C GLY A 376 -3.05 9.84 -2.31
N ALA A 377 -2.87 8.86 -3.20
CA ALA A 377 -3.66 8.81 -4.43
C ALA A 377 -5.09 8.33 -4.15
N PHE A 378 -6.03 8.88 -4.92
CA PHE A 378 -7.40 8.36 -4.93
C PHE A 378 -7.47 7.00 -5.61
N LEU A 379 -7.04 6.93 -6.87
CA LEU A 379 -7.18 5.71 -7.67
C LEU A 379 -5.86 5.31 -8.30
N LYS A 380 -5.34 4.13 -7.95
CA LYS A 380 -4.40 3.40 -8.79
C LYS A 380 -5.17 2.44 -9.67
N ILE A 381 -4.92 2.48 -10.97
CA ILE A 381 -5.61 1.60 -11.93
C ILE A 381 -4.65 1.13 -13.01
N ALA A 382 -4.65 -0.17 -13.34
CA ALA A 382 -3.68 -0.69 -14.29
C ALA A 382 -4.15 -1.92 -15.07
N ASN A 383 -3.42 -2.20 -16.16
CA ASN A 383 -3.47 -3.44 -16.95
C ASN A 383 -4.86 -3.79 -17.48
N ALA A 384 -5.46 -2.87 -18.24
CA ALA A 384 -6.72 -3.07 -18.96
C ALA A 384 -7.90 -3.53 -18.09
N ALA A 385 -8.10 -2.89 -16.93
CA ALA A 385 -9.35 -3.03 -16.19
C ALA A 385 -10.52 -2.58 -17.09
N ASP A 386 -11.48 -3.47 -17.33
CA ASP A 386 -12.53 -3.27 -18.34
C ASP A 386 -13.87 -2.87 -17.71
N GLN A 387 -14.62 -1.99 -18.35
CA GLN A 387 -15.93 -1.51 -17.86
C GLN A 387 -15.88 -1.00 -16.42
N VAL A 388 -14.97 -0.06 -16.15
CA VAL A 388 -14.83 0.59 -14.84
C VAL A 388 -15.54 1.94 -14.84
N SER A 389 -16.41 2.16 -13.85
CA SER A 389 -17.17 3.40 -13.67
C SER A 389 -16.90 4.00 -12.30
N ILE A 390 -16.47 5.26 -12.28
CA ILE A 390 -16.24 6.07 -11.09
C ILE A 390 -17.21 7.26 -11.14
N ASP A 391 -18.22 7.28 -10.28
CA ASP A 391 -19.33 8.25 -10.39
C ASP A 391 -19.77 8.87 -9.05
N HIS A 392 -20.05 10.17 -8.99
CA HIS A 392 -20.59 10.82 -7.76
C HIS A 392 -19.74 10.61 -6.49
N ASN A 393 -18.42 10.50 -6.57
CA ASN A 393 -17.59 10.40 -5.37
C ASN A 393 -17.10 11.79 -4.93
N THR A 394 -17.10 12.06 -3.62
CA THR A 394 -16.35 13.20 -3.05
C THR A 394 -15.05 12.67 -2.47
N VAL A 395 -13.93 13.22 -2.92
CA VAL A 395 -12.59 12.73 -2.61
C VAL A 395 -11.72 13.88 -2.12
N ILE A 396 -11.27 13.77 -0.88
CA ILE A 396 -10.40 14.73 -0.20
C ILE A 396 -9.08 14.02 0.09
N GLN A 397 -8.23 14.02 -0.94
CA GLN A 397 -6.91 13.39 -0.92
C GLN A 397 -5.78 14.41 -0.99
N THR A 398 -4.55 14.00 -0.66
CA THR A 398 -3.33 14.83 -0.82
C THR A 398 -2.55 14.53 -2.09
N GLY A 399 -2.74 13.37 -2.72
CA GLY A 399 -2.02 12.93 -3.91
C GLY A 399 -2.87 12.98 -5.18
N ASN A 400 -2.48 12.17 -6.17
CA ASN A 400 -3.07 12.13 -7.50
C ASN A 400 -4.57 11.72 -7.50
N VAL A 401 -5.33 12.26 -8.47
CA VAL A 401 -6.68 11.75 -8.80
C VAL A 401 -6.57 10.32 -9.31
N THR A 402 -5.71 10.07 -10.29
CA THR A 402 -5.45 8.71 -10.78
C THR A 402 -3.96 8.46 -11.03
N LYS A 403 -3.51 7.23 -10.81
CA LYS A 403 -2.23 6.70 -11.28
C LYS A 403 -2.50 5.51 -12.20
N ALA A 404 -2.40 5.74 -13.50
CA ALA A 404 -2.67 4.77 -14.54
C ALA A 404 -1.38 4.12 -15.04
N THR A 405 -1.34 2.79 -15.17
CA THR A 405 -0.16 2.09 -15.73
C THR A 405 -0.49 0.88 -16.58
N GLY A 406 0.44 0.48 -17.46
CA GLY A 406 0.37 -0.78 -18.19
C GLY A 406 -0.58 -0.77 -19.39
N THR A 407 -1.34 -1.84 -19.62
CA THR A 407 -2.23 -1.90 -20.80
C THR A 407 -3.38 -0.89 -20.71
N PRO A 408 -3.70 -0.13 -21.78
CA PRO A 408 -4.82 0.81 -21.80
C PRO A 408 -6.18 0.20 -21.46
N MET A 409 -7.03 1.00 -20.82
CA MET A 409 -8.40 0.69 -20.43
C MET A 409 -9.36 1.32 -21.45
N THR A 410 -10.01 0.50 -22.27
CA THR A 410 -10.82 0.96 -23.40
C THR A 410 -12.28 1.26 -23.04
N SER A 411 -12.69 0.95 -21.81
CA SER A 411 -14.05 1.17 -21.31
C SER A 411 -14.00 1.69 -19.88
N PHE A 412 -13.83 3.01 -19.76
CA PHE A 412 -13.68 3.71 -18.50
C PHE A 412 -14.58 4.96 -18.47
N SER A 413 -15.25 5.20 -17.35
CA SER A 413 -16.05 6.42 -17.13
C SER A 413 -15.69 7.04 -15.80
N PHE A 414 -15.44 8.35 -15.80
CA PHE A 414 -15.19 9.16 -14.62
C PHE A 414 -16.11 10.38 -14.68
N THR A 415 -17.22 10.33 -13.94
CA THR A 415 -18.30 11.32 -14.07
C THR A 415 -18.77 11.84 -12.72
N ASN A 416 -19.20 13.10 -12.68
CA ASN A 416 -19.87 13.69 -11.51
C ASN A 416 -19.07 13.62 -10.20
N ASN A 417 -17.75 13.40 -10.24
CA ASN A 417 -16.91 13.32 -9.05
C ASN A 417 -16.44 14.71 -8.62
N LEU A 418 -16.14 14.84 -7.33
CA LEU A 418 -15.51 16.02 -6.75
C LEU A 418 -14.18 15.59 -6.14
N THR A 419 -13.08 16.15 -6.63
CA THR A 419 -11.72 15.79 -6.22
C THR A 419 -10.75 16.97 -6.39
N LEU A 420 -9.50 16.78 -5.96
CA LEU A 420 -8.42 17.76 -6.08
C LEU A 420 -7.36 17.29 -7.07
N ASN A 421 -6.79 18.22 -7.83
CA ASN A 421 -5.68 17.93 -8.75
C ASN A 421 -4.40 17.53 -7.99
N ASN A 422 -4.08 18.27 -6.92
CA ASN A 422 -2.86 18.11 -6.11
C ASN A 422 -1.60 17.89 -6.98
N ASP A 423 -0.79 16.87 -6.65
CA ASP A 423 0.49 16.54 -7.28
C ASP A 423 0.44 16.61 -8.81
N TYR A 424 -0.21 15.63 -9.45
CA TYR A 424 -0.27 15.51 -10.92
C TYR A 424 -1.69 15.29 -11.47
N GLY A 425 -2.69 15.25 -10.59
CA GLY A 425 -4.07 14.92 -10.92
C GLY A 425 -4.19 13.57 -11.61
N VAL A 426 -4.49 13.53 -12.90
CA VAL A 426 -4.48 12.29 -13.69
C VAL A 426 -3.06 12.03 -14.20
N PHE A 427 -2.37 11.06 -13.59
CA PHE A 427 -1.01 10.67 -13.95
C PHE A 427 -0.98 9.30 -14.65
N GLY A 428 -0.14 9.18 -15.66
CA GLY A 428 0.15 7.94 -16.38
C GLY A 428 1.65 7.68 -16.44
N ASP A 429 2.08 6.45 -16.13
CA ASP A 429 3.51 6.16 -16.20
C ASP A 429 4.04 6.28 -17.65
N SER A 430 5.23 6.83 -17.78
CA SER A 430 5.94 7.00 -19.07
C SER A 430 5.24 7.94 -20.08
N VAL A 431 4.11 8.57 -19.74
CA VAL A 431 3.35 9.48 -20.65
C VAL A 431 2.95 10.82 -20.00
N GLY A 432 3.13 10.98 -18.69
CA GLY A 432 2.95 12.24 -17.99
C GLY A 432 1.55 12.44 -17.42
N VAL A 433 0.98 13.63 -17.56
CA VAL A 433 -0.21 14.08 -16.79
C VAL A 433 -1.37 14.54 -17.66
N GLY A 434 -2.56 14.64 -17.08
CA GLY A 434 -3.77 15.18 -17.68
C GLY A 434 -4.14 14.45 -18.98
N MET A 435 -4.42 15.21 -20.04
CA MET A 435 -4.90 14.70 -21.32
C MET A 435 -3.97 13.67 -21.96
N ASN A 436 -2.66 13.75 -21.75
CA ASN A 436 -1.73 12.75 -22.28
C ASN A 436 -1.97 11.38 -21.65
N ALA A 437 -2.06 11.35 -20.31
CA ALA A 437 -2.40 10.13 -19.58
C ALA A 437 -3.82 9.65 -19.91
N ILE A 438 -4.78 10.56 -20.05
CA ILE A 438 -6.16 10.22 -20.45
C ILE A 438 -6.19 9.54 -21.82
N ASN A 439 -5.54 10.13 -22.82
CA ASN A 439 -5.56 9.59 -24.18
C ASN A 439 -4.88 8.22 -24.29
N VAL A 440 -3.80 8.00 -23.54
CA VAL A 440 -3.06 6.74 -23.59
C VAL A 440 -3.75 5.65 -22.79
N TYR A 441 -4.07 5.92 -21.52
CA TYR A 441 -4.55 4.88 -20.61
C TYR A 441 -6.06 4.73 -20.58
N PHE A 442 -6.81 5.76 -20.97
CA PHE A 442 -8.27 5.74 -20.97
C PHE A 442 -8.83 6.13 -22.35
N PRO A 443 -8.41 5.48 -23.45
CA PRO A 443 -8.95 5.79 -24.76
C PRO A 443 -10.46 5.59 -24.80
N ASN A 444 -11.17 6.51 -25.45
CA ASN A 444 -12.65 6.50 -25.56
C ASN A 444 -13.40 6.61 -24.22
N SER A 445 -12.73 7.05 -23.17
CA SER A 445 -13.36 7.24 -21.86
C SER A 445 -14.27 8.46 -21.81
N ASN A 446 -15.23 8.42 -20.88
CA ASN A 446 -16.12 9.54 -20.60
C ASN A 446 -15.67 10.29 -19.34
N TRP A 447 -15.24 11.54 -19.50
CA TRP A 447 -14.87 12.44 -18.41
C TRP A 447 -15.81 13.65 -18.40
N ALA A 448 -16.84 13.62 -17.58
CA ALA A 448 -17.88 14.66 -17.61
C ALA A 448 -18.37 15.07 -16.22
N ARG A 449 -18.61 16.37 -16.08
CA ARG A 449 -19.19 17.04 -14.91
C ARG A 449 -18.46 16.77 -13.60
N ASN A 450 -17.15 16.50 -13.67
CA ASN A 450 -16.33 16.41 -12.47
C ASN A 450 -15.90 17.80 -12.01
N VAL A 451 -15.83 18.03 -10.70
CA VAL A 451 -15.08 19.13 -10.11
C VAL A 451 -13.67 18.61 -9.81
N ILE A 452 -12.66 19.20 -10.44
CA ILE A 452 -11.24 18.90 -10.18
C ILE A 452 -10.57 20.18 -9.70
N ALA A 453 -10.61 20.42 -8.40
CA ALA A 453 -10.09 21.65 -7.79
C ALA A 453 -8.57 21.77 -7.97
N GLY A 454 -8.11 22.93 -8.42
CA GLY A 454 -6.70 23.22 -8.69
C GLY A 454 -6.17 22.64 -10.00
N ALA A 455 -6.99 21.98 -10.82
CA ALA A 455 -6.55 21.48 -12.12
C ALA A 455 -6.46 22.60 -13.16
N PRO A 456 -5.40 22.64 -13.99
CA PRO A 456 -5.34 23.52 -15.15
C PRO A 456 -6.31 23.04 -16.23
N GLU A 457 -7.38 23.82 -16.47
CA GLU A 457 -8.47 23.50 -17.42
C GLU A 457 -7.96 23.02 -18.79
N ASN A 458 -6.90 23.64 -19.32
CA ASN A 458 -6.33 23.30 -20.62
C ASN A 458 -5.66 21.91 -20.69
N ARG A 459 -5.46 21.21 -19.57
CA ARG A 459 -4.89 19.86 -19.53
C ARG A 459 -5.95 18.77 -19.36
N TYR A 460 -7.25 19.10 -19.31
CA TYR A 460 -8.31 18.15 -19.04
C TYR A 460 -9.52 18.32 -19.97
N PRO A 461 -10.44 17.33 -20.04
CA PRO A 461 -11.60 17.41 -20.94
C PRO A 461 -12.56 18.54 -20.59
N ALA A 462 -12.91 19.39 -21.56
CA ALA A 462 -13.65 20.64 -21.32
C ALA A 462 -15.01 20.50 -20.61
N ASN A 463 -15.68 19.34 -20.67
CA ASN A 463 -16.98 19.14 -20.03
C ASN A 463 -16.87 18.86 -18.51
N ASN A 464 -15.98 19.55 -17.80
CA ASN A 464 -15.77 19.44 -16.36
C ASN A 464 -15.68 20.85 -15.73
N PHE A 465 -15.45 20.91 -14.42
CA PHE A 465 -15.34 22.13 -13.65
C PHE A 465 -13.97 22.21 -12.97
N TYR A 466 -13.30 23.35 -13.09
CA TYR A 466 -11.93 23.56 -12.62
C TYR A 466 -11.82 24.77 -11.69
N PRO A 467 -12.41 24.73 -10.48
CA PRO A 467 -12.17 25.78 -9.49
C PRO A 467 -10.67 25.91 -9.19
N THR A 468 -10.22 27.11 -8.86
CA THR A 468 -8.82 27.36 -8.50
C THR A 468 -8.42 26.60 -7.24
N SER A 469 -9.33 26.45 -6.28
CA SER A 469 -9.08 25.76 -5.03
C SER A 469 -10.30 25.01 -4.53
N LEU A 470 -10.12 24.17 -3.51
CA LEU A 470 -11.23 23.51 -2.84
C LEU A 470 -12.18 24.51 -2.16
N ALA A 471 -11.70 25.70 -1.77
CA ALA A 471 -12.53 26.73 -1.15
C ALA A 471 -13.62 27.26 -2.09
N ASP A 472 -13.36 27.30 -3.39
CA ASP A 472 -14.29 27.81 -4.41
C ASP A 472 -15.47 26.84 -4.67
N VAL A 473 -15.40 25.63 -4.13
CA VAL A 473 -16.48 24.64 -4.18
C VAL A 473 -17.63 25.01 -3.26
N VAL A 474 -17.35 25.71 -2.15
CA VAL A 474 -18.31 26.17 -1.15
C VAL A 474 -19.14 25.02 -0.55
N PHE A 475 -18.58 24.39 0.48
CA PHE A 475 -19.27 23.37 1.27
C PHE A 475 -20.09 23.98 2.41
N THR A 476 -20.99 23.17 2.97
CA THR A 476 -21.79 23.53 4.13
C THR A 476 -20.92 23.70 5.39
N ASP A 477 -20.02 22.74 5.66
CA ASP A 477 -19.06 22.80 6.79
C ASP A 477 -17.91 21.80 6.59
N SER A 478 -16.99 22.10 5.67
CA SER A 478 -15.87 21.19 5.38
C SER A 478 -14.88 21.01 6.55
N PRO A 479 -14.59 22.00 7.43
CA PRO A 479 -13.76 21.77 8.61
C PRO A 479 -14.32 20.69 9.56
N ALA A 480 -15.65 20.56 9.65
CA ALA A 480 -16.28 19.48 10.40
C ALA A 480 -16.42 18.16 9.61
N GLY A 481 -15.84 18.06 8.40
CA GLY A 481 -15.95 16.90 7.52
C GLY A 481 -17.27 16.81 6.74
N ASN A 482 -18.10 17.86 6.76
CA ASN A 482 -19.35 17.91 6.02
C ASN A 482 -19.13 18.55 4.63
N TYR A 483 -18.81 17.70 3.66
CA TYR A 483 -18.55 18.09 2.27
C TYR A 483 -19.82 18.18 1.40
N ARG A 484 -21.00 18.41 1.99
CA ARG A 484 -22.20 18.74 1.22
C ARG A 484 -22.06 20.10 0.55
N LEU A 485 -22.40 20.19 -0.73
CA LEU A 485 -22.44 21.46 -1.44
C LEU A 485 -23.47 22.41 -0.81
N ALA A 486 -23.00 23.58 -0.37
CA ALA A 486 -23.87 24.62 0.15
C ALA A 486 -24.81 25.13 -0.95
N ALA A 487 -25.91 25.80 -0.57
CA ALA A 487 -26.85 26.39 -1.52
C ALA A 487 -26.19 27.38 -2.50
N ALA A 488 -25.12 28.06 -2.06
CA ALA A 488 -24.36 29.01 -2.86
C ALA A 488 -23.28 28.35 -3.75
N SER A 489 -23.08 27.03 -3.67
CA SER A 489 -22.08 26.35 -4.49
C SER A 489 -22.43 26.46 -5.98
N PRO A 490 -21.48 26.85 -6.85
CA PRO A 490 -21.71 26.91 -8.29
C PRO A 490 -21.89 25.52 -8.94
N TYR A 491 -21.59 24.47 -8.19
CA TYR A 491 -21.62 23.06 -8.63
C TYR A 491 -22.89 22.32 -8.17
N LYS A 492 -23.80 23.01 -7.48
CA LYS A 492 -25.08 22.47 -7.03
C LYS A 492 -26.01 22.16 -8.22
N GLY A 493 -26.56 20.95 -8.29
CA GLY A 493 -27.44 20.51 -9.38
C GLY A 493 -26.76 20.43 -10.77
N ARG A 494 -25.43 20.32 -10.83
CA ARG A 494 -24.65 20.42 -12.08
C ARG A 494 -24.13 19.09 -12.62
N ALA A 495 -24.38 17.98 -11.94
CA ALA A 495 -24.06 16.64 -12.42
C ALA A 495 -24.84 16.31 -13.72
N THR A 496 -24.42 15.26 -14.43
CA THR A 496 -25.05 14.83 -15.69
C THR A 496 -26.50 14.37 -15.50
N ASP A 497 -26.91 14.01 -14.28
CA ASP A 497 -28.25 13.59 -13.90
C ASP A 497 -29.06 14.68 -13.19
N GLY A 498 -28.54 15.91 -13.12
CA GLY A 498 -29.17 17.05 -12.44
C GLY A 498 -29.01 17.07 -10.92
N LYS A 499 -28.24 16.14 -10.33
CA LYS A 499 -27.88 16.16 -8.92
C LYS A 499 -26.68 17.05 -8.62
N ASP A 500 -26.33 17.16 -7.35
CA ASP A 500 -25.11 17.81 -6.88
C ASP A 500 -23.88 16.99 -7.31
N VAL A 501 -22.84 17.67 -7.78
CA VAL A 501 -21.56 17.01 -8.11
C VAL A 501 -20.88 16.51 -6.83
N GLY A 502 -20.30 15.32 -6.86
CA GLY A 502 -19.72 14.63 -5.72
C GLY A 502 -20.72 13.69 -5.03
N CYS A 503 -20.45 13.36 -3.78
CA CYS A 503 -21.28 12.46 -2.99
C CYS A 503 -22.67 13.07 -2.68
N ASP A 504 -23.72 12.35 -3.02
CA ASP A 504 -25.08 12.48 -2.48
C ASP A 504 -25.08 11.97 -1.04
N PHE A 505 -24.84 12.91 -0.12
CA PHE A 505 -24.79 12.61 1.30
C PHE A 505 -26.15 12.18 1.88
N ALA A 506 -27.29 12.52 1.26
CA ALA A 506 -28.59 12.05 1.74
C ALA A 506 -28.72 10.54 1.49
N ALA A 507 -28.32 10.08 0.30
CA ALA A 507 -28.23 8.66 0.01
C ALA A 507 -27.15 7.95 0.85
N LEU A 508 -26.00 8.60 1.08
CA LEU A 508 -24.95 8.09 1.97
C LEU A 508 -25.49 7.87 3.39
N GLU A 509 -26.11 8.88 4.00
CA GLU A 509 -26.69 8.77 5.35
C GLU A 509 -27.84 7.77 5.43
N ALA A 510 -28.71 7.72 4.42
CA ALA A 510 -29.78 6.72 4.37
C ALA A 510 -29.20 5.29 4.32
N ALA A 511 -28.13 5.07 3.55
CA ALA A 511 -27.42 3.80 3.53
C ALA A 511 -26.73 3.51 4.87
N MET A 512 -26.22 4.53 5.57
CA MET A 512 -25.57 4.40 6.87
C MET A 512 -26.54 4.30 8.05
N ALA A 513 -27.81 4.66 7.93
CA ALA A 513 -28.76 4.64 9.05
C ALA A 513 -28.98 3.24 9.67
N GLY A 514 -28.60 2.16 8.99
CA GLY A 514 -28.53 0.81 9.56
C GLY A 514 -27.29 0.53 10.44
N ASN A 515 -26.35 1.48 10.50
CA ASN A 515 -25.06 1.39 11.19
C ASN A 515 -25.22 2.08 12.56
N GLY A 516 -25.80 1.39 13.55
CA GLY A 516 -25.86 1.90 14.92
C GLY A 516 -24.43 2.17 15.42
N GLN A 517 -24.00 3.44 15.43
CA GLN A 517 -22.63 3.82 15.78
C GLN A 517 -22.29 3.35 17.20
N PRO A 518 -21.21 2.57 17.43
CA PRO A 518 -20.71 2.34 18.77
C PRO A 518 -20.16 3.64 19.37
N ALA A 519 -20.47 3.90 20.65
CA ALA A 519 -19.79 4.92 21.43
C ALA A 519 -18.28 4.62 21.53
N ALA A 520 -17.45 5.65 21.56
CA ALA A 520 -15.99 5.54 21.64
C ALA A 520 -15.53 4.65 22.81
N THR A 521 -14.77 3.59 22.52
CA THR A 521 -14.21 2.67 23.53
C THR A 521 -12.82 3.16 24.00
N PRO A 522 -12.51 3.13 25.32
CA PRO A 522 -11.29 3.72 25.88
C PRO A 522 -10.02 2.87 25.64
N THR A 523 -8.87 3.55 25.56
CA THR A 523 -7.51 3.05 25.33
C THR A 523 -7.01 2.10 26.44
N PRO A 524 -6.49 0.89 26.14
CA PRO A 524 -5.85 0.01 27.11
C PRO A 524 -4.36 0.35 27.36
N THR A 525 -3.94 0.17 28.61
CA THR A 525 -2.60 0.46 29.19
C THR A 525 -1.54 -0.59 28.77
N PRO A 526 -0.30 -0.19 28.42
CA PRO A 526 0.74 -1.13 27.95
C PRO A 526 1.34 -1.99 29.08
N THR A 527 1.60 -3.28 28.77
CA THR A 527 2.31 -4.26 29.62
C THR A 527 3.56 -4.76 28.84
N PRO A 528 4.70 -5.11 29.50
CA PRO A 528 6.03 -4.99 28.91
C PRO A 528 6.46 -6.09 27.93
N VAL A 529 7.35 -5.69 27.02
CA VAL A 529 7.89 -6.41 25.85
C VAL A 529 8.90 -7.50 26.24
N MET A 530 8.80 -8.69 25.63
CA MET A 530 9.86 -9.73 25.62
C MET A 530 10.44 -9.97 24.22
N THR A 531 11.72 -10.33 24.21
CA THR A 531 12.69 -10.39 23.10
C THR A 531 12.51 -11.59 22.16
N PRO A 532 12.72 -11.46 20.82
CA PRO A 532 12.49 -12.54 19.84
C PRO A 532 13.63 -13.59 19.75
N THR A 533 13.25 -14.84 19.43
CA THR A 533 14.10 -16.02 19.18
C THR A 533 14.21 -16.31 17.66
N PRO A 534 15.37 -16.73 17.12
CA PRO A 534 15.61 -16.87 15.67
C PRO A 534 14.95 -18.10 14.99
N THR A 535 14.63 -17.96 13.70
CA THR A 535 13.92 -18.92 12.82
C THR A 535 14.88 -19.66 11.85
N PRO A 536 14.65 -20.95 11.51
CA PRO A 536 15.56 -21.77 10.69
C PRO A 536 15.48 -21.58 9.16
N THR A 537 16.60 -21.91 8.49
CA THR A 537 16.93 -21.74 7.06
C THR A 537 16.31 -22.81 6.12
N PRO A 538 15.82 -22.47 4.91
CA PRO A 538 15.27 -23.42 3.94
C PRO A 538 16.30 -24.10 3.00
N THR A 539 15.97 -25.31 2.56
CA THR A 539 16.73 -26.25 1.71
C THR A 539 16.50 -26.01 0.20
N PRO A 540 17.50 -26.21 -0.71
CA PRO A 540 17.40 -25.90 -2.14
C PRO A 540 16.58 -26.92 -2.98
N THR A 541 15.92 -26.42 -4.03
CA THR A 541 15.06 -27.13 -5.00
C THR A 541 15.75 -27.22 -6.38
N PRO A 542 15.56 -28.31 -7.18
CA PRO A 542 16.41 -28.66 -8.34
C PRO A 542 16.28 -27.79 -9.61
N THR A 543 17.38 -27.83 -10.36
CA THR A 543 17.74 -27.06 -11.57
C THR A 543 16.87 -27.34 -12.82
N PRO A 544 16.40 -26.30 -13.54
CA PRO A 544 15.75 -26.45 -14.85
C PRO A 544 16.74 -26.54 -16.04
N THR A 545 16.27 -27.22 -17.09
CA THR A 545 16.91 -27.54 -18.39
C THR A 545 17.23 -26.29 -19.24
N PRO A 546 18.32 -26.28 -20.04
CA PRO A 546 18.91 -25.06 -20.61
C PRO A 546 18.09 -24.37 -21.71
N THR A 547 18.08 -23.04 -21.62
CA THR A 547 17.62 -22.06 -22.63
C THR A 547 18.76 -21.79 -23.63
N PRO A 548 18.50 -21.47 -24.92
CA PRO A 548 19.53 -21.23 -25.95
C PRO A 548 20.62 -20.28 -25.49
N THR A 549 21.87 -20.68 -25.71
CA THR A 549 23.08 -19.98 -25.29
C THR A 549 23.14 -18.57 -25.93
N PRO A 550 23.12 -17.49 -25.13
CA PRO A 550 23.41 -16.15 -25.65
C PRO A 550 24.84 -16.12 -26.18
N THR A 551 25.07 -15.36 -27.25
CA THR A 551 26.42 -15.07 -27.75
C THR A 551 27.29 -14.60 -26.58
N PRO A 552 28.49 -15.19 -26.35
CA PRO A 552 29.30 -14.85 -25.20
C PRO A 552 29.62 -13.35 -25.24
N GLU A 553 29.27 -12.65 -24.16
CA GLU A 553 29.62 -11.25 -23.97
C GLU A 553 31.15 -11.07 -23.96
N PRO A 554 31.71 -10.05 -24.63
CA PRO A 554 33.14 -9.76 -24.61
C PRO A 554 33.69 -9.67 -23.18
N ARG A 555 34.90 -10.20 -22.94
CA ARG A 555 35.49 -10.25 -21.60
C ARG A 555 35.71 -8.85 -21.03
N SER A 556 36.09 -7.90 -21.88
CA SER A 556 36.26 -6.49 -21.54
C SER A 556 35.01 -5.85 -20.90
N LYS A 557 33.80 -6.16 -21.40
CA LYS A 557 32.54 -5.63 -20.81
C LYS A 557 32.22 -6.25 -19.44
N ARG A 558 32.56 -7.52 -19.25
CA ARG A 558 32.38 -8.21 -17.97
C ARG A 558 33.31 -7.61 -16.91
N SER A 559 34.61 -7.57 -17.18
CA SER A 559 35.62 -7.06 -16.25
C SER A 559 35.41 -5.59 -15.93
N LEU A 560 34.94 -4.78 -16.90
CA LEU A 560 34.56 -3.39 -16.65
C LEU A 560 33.37 -3.26 -15.68
N ARG A 561 32.30 -4.05 -15.87
CA ARG A 561 31.15 -4.03 -14.96
C ARG A 561 31.51 -4.49 -13.56
N GLU A 562 32.36 -5.51 -13.43
CA GLU A 562 32.88 -5.96 -12.13
C GLU A 562 33.68 -4.86 -11.42
N ALA A 563 34.59 -4.19 -12.14
CA ALA A 563 35.37 -3.07 -11.61
C ALA A 563 34.48 -1.88 -11.19
N LEU A 564 33.52 -1.53 -12.05
CA LEU A 564 32.56 -0.45 -11.80
C LEU A 564 31.71 -0.72 -10.56
N ARG A 565 31.17 -1.95 -10.44
CA ARG A 565 30.35 -2.34 -9.30
C ARG A 565 31.14 -2.32 -8.00
N GLY A 566 32.33 -2.94 -8.01
CA GLY A 566 33.20 -2.97 -6.84
C GLY A 566 33.60 -1.57 -6.36
N ALA A 567 33.87 -0.65 -7.29
CA ALA A 567 34.17 0.74 -6.97
C ALA A 567 32.96 1.49 -6.39
N GLN A 568 31.77 1.32 -6.97
CA GLN A 568 30.53 1.94 -6.49
C GLN A 568 30.15 1.49 -5.08
N ASP A 569 30.19 0.18 -4.83
CA ASP A 569 29.91 -0.41 -3.51
C ASP A 569 30.89 0.06 -2.45
N LEU A 570 32.18 0.16 -2.81
CA LEU A 570 33.19 0.68 -1.89
C LEU A 570 32.99 2.18 -1.61
N SER A 571 32.71 2.98 -2.63
CA SER A 571 32.41 4.42 -2.50
C SER A 571 31.25 4.67 -1.53
N ASN A 572 30.18 3.87 -1.62
CA ASN A 572 29.05 3.94 -0.71
C ASN A 572 29.42 3.48 0.72
N ALA A 573 30.25 2.44 0.86
CA ALA A 573 30.68 1.92 2.16
C ALA A 573 31.66 2.84 2.91
N LEU A 574 32.51 3.58 2.20
CA LEU A 574 33.43 4.57 2.82
C LEU A 574 32.69 5.77 3.44
N ALA A 575 31.37 5.89 3.24
CA ALA A 575 30.54 6.85 3.95
C ALA A 575 30.29 6.48 5.43
N GLY A 576 30.76 5.33 5.92
CA GLY A 576 30.55 4.91 7.30
C GLY A 576 31.70 4.11 7.90
N THR A 577 32.52 4.74 8.75
CA THR A 577 33.41 4.01 9.67
C THR A 577 33.32 4.56 11.09
N THR A 578 32.38 4.00 11.85
CA THR A 578 32.60 3.51 13.23
C THR A 578 31.49 2.50 13.51
N VAL A 579 31.78 1.20 13.35
CA VAL A 579 30.94 0.10 13.84
C VAL A 579 31.81 -0.71 14.80
N PRO A 580 31.42 -0.92 16.07
CA PRO A 580 31.88 -2.08 16.80
C PRO A 580 31.09 -3.30 16.31
N ALA A 581 31.85 -4.37 16.03
CA ALA A 581 31.40 -5.59 15.38
C ALA A 581 30.26 -6.33 16.11
N ALA A 582 29.31 -6.85 15.32
CA ALA A 582 28.57 -8.07 15.64
C ALA A 582 28.73 -9.05 14.44
N PRO A 583 28.77 -10.37 14.67
CA PRO A 583 29.49 -11.29 13.81
C PRO A 583 28.62 -11.90 12.70
N LEU A 584 29.18 -11.99 11.50
CA LEU A 584 28.72 -12.93 10.46
C LEU A 584 29.84 -13.92 10.14
N ALA A 585 29.42 -15.14 9.77
CA ALA A 585 30.25 -16.33 9.58
C ALA A 585 31.36 -16.18 8.50
N PRO A 586 32.42 -17.01 8.56
CA PRO A 586 33.70 -16.70 7.93
C PRO A 586 33.78 -17.22 6.49
N SER A 587 33.97 -16.31 5.54
CA SER A 587 34.98 -16.49 4.49
C SER A 587 35.51 -15.13 4.08
N GLU A 588 36.78 -14.93 4.40
CA GLU A 588 37.65 -13.83 3.96
C GLU A 588 37.35 -12.47 4.58
N ALA A 589 37.75 -12.38 5.84
CA ALA A 589 38.18 -11.13 6.45
C ALA A 589 39.12 -10.37 5.51
N VAL A 590 38.69 -9.21 5.02
CA VAL A 590 39.45 -7.98 5.22
C VAL A 590 38.49 -6.80 5.44
N THR A 591 38.35 -6.36 6.69
CA THR A 591 37.55 -5.18 7.09
C THR A 591 38.27 -3.85 6.84
N ASN A 592 39.46 -3.88 6.23
CA ASN A 592 40.30 -2.72 6.01
C ASN A 592 39.97 -2.02 4.67
N PRO A 593 39.62 -0.72 4.69
CA PRO A 593 39.43 0.09 3.49
C PRO A 593 40.53 -0.02 2.45
N THR A 594 41.81 -0.11 2.86
CA THR A 594 42.96 -0.23 1.96
C THR A 594 42.86 -1.46 1.06
N ASP A 595 42.57 -2.63 1.64
CA ASP A 595 42.57 -3.89 0.92
C ASP A 595 41.39 -3.98 -0.05
N ARG A 596 40.26 -3.37 0.32
CA ARG A 596 39.11 -3.20 -0.57
C ARG A 596 39.44 -2.27 -1.75
N VAL A 597 40.18 -1.18 -1.53
CA VAL A 597 40.64 -0.32 -2.64
C VAL A 597 41.64 -1.07 -3.53
N ALA A 598 42.55 -1.87 -2.96
CA ALA A 598 43.48 -2.68 -3.73
C ALA A 598 42.75 -3.69 -4.64
N ALA A 599 41.67 -4.30 -4.17
CA ALA A 599 40.81 -5.17 -4.99
C ALA A 599 40.16 -4.41 -6.15
N VAL A 600 39.68 -3.19 -5.93
CA VAL A 600 39.15 -2.32 -7.00
C VAL A 600 40.25 -1.98 -8.02
N VAL A 601 41.46 -1.62 -7.57
CA VAL A 601 42.60 -1.36 -8.47
C VAL A 601 42.91 -2.59 -9.34
N ALA A 602 42.92 -3.78 -8.75
CA ALA A 602 43.14 -5.03 -9.49
C ALA A 602 42.03 -5.30 -10.52
N ALA A 603 40.76 -5.07 -10.17
CA ALA A 603 39.65 -5.23 -11.09
C ALA A 603 39.72 -4.24 -12.28
N ILE A 604 40.06 -2.97 -12.02
CA ILE A 604 40.26 -1.98 -13.10
C ILE A 604 41.45 -2.38 -13.99
N GLN A 605 42.54 -2.88 -13.40
CA GLN A 605 43.71 -3.35 -14.15
C GLN A 605 43.33 -4.52 -15.06
N GLN A 606 42.50 -5.45 -14.58
CA GLN A 606 41.99 -6.55 -15.38
C GLN A 606 41.10 -6.06 -16.52
N ALA A 607 40.20 -5.10 -16.27
CA ALA A 607 39.39 -4.47 -17.31
C ALA A 607 40.24 -3.80 -18.40
N TYR A 608 41.34 -3.12 -18.03
CA TYR A 608 42.28 -2.52 -18.97
C TYR A 608 42.97 -3.58 -19.85
N VAL A 609 43.44 -4.67 -19.24
CA VAL A 609 44.09 -5.78 -19.95
C VAL A 609 43.11 -6.45 -20.93
N ASP A 610 41.89 -6.73 -20.49
CA ASP A 610 40.87 -7.36 -21.33
C ASP A 610 40.44 -6.45 -22.48
N LEU A 611 40.30 -5.15 -22.24
CA LEU A 611 40.02 -4.17 -23.30
C LEU A 611 41.17 -4.10 -24.31
N THR A 612 42.42 -4.11 -23.85
CA THR A 612 43.60 -4.09 -24.74
C THR A 612 43.63 -5.35 -25.62
N ALA A 613 43.30 -6.51 -25.05
CA ALA A 613 43.22 -7.77 -25.79
C ALA A 613 42.06 -7.80 -26.81
N GLU A 614 40.99 -7.06 -26.52
CA GLU A 614 39.78 -6.94 -27.34
C GLU A 614 39.69 -5.58 -28.05
N HIS A 615 40.82 -4.87 -28.22
CA HIS A 615 40.87 -3.50 -28.73
C HIS A 615 40.14 -3.34 -30.06
N SER A 616 40.31 -4.31 -30.97
CA SER A 616 39.70 -4.29 -32.29
C SER A 616 38.17 -4.39 -32.29
N LEU A 617 37.54 -4.75 -31.16
CA LEU A 617 36.08 -4.82 -31.03
C LEU A 617 35.42 -3.45 -30.85
N TYR A 618 36.18 -2.41 -30.46
CA TYR A 618 35.61 -1.13 -30.06
C TYR A 618 36.16 0.04 -30.89
N PRO A 619 35.30 0.80 -31.58
CA PRO A 619 35.72 1.95 -32.39
C PRO A 619 36.44 3.07 -31.61
N ALA A 620 36.22 3.13 -30.29
CA ALA A 620 36.85 4.11 -29.39
C ALA A 620 37.78 3.45 -28.35
N ALA A 621 38.33 2.27 -28.65
CA ALA A 621 39.19 1.51 -27.73
C ALA A 621 40.31 2.34 -27.13
N THR A 622 41.07 3.12 -27.93
CA THR A 622 42.15 3.98 -27.42
C THR A 622 41.69 4.98 -26.36
N ARG A 623 40.49 5.58 -26.53
CA ARG A 623 39.95 6.51 -25.53
C ARG A 623 39.41 5.78 -24.31
N ALA A 624 38.82 4.60 -24.49
CA ALA A 624 38.36 3.77 -23.38
C ALA A 624 39.56 3.24 -22.55
N GLU A 625 40.67 2.87 -23.18
CA GLU A 625 41.94 2.53 -22.51
C GLU A 625 42.50 3.73 -21.74
N ALA A 626 42.52 4.93 -22.34
CA ALA A 626 42.94 6.14 -21.65
C ALA A 626 42.04 6.46 -20.43
N ALA A 627 40.72 6.24 -20.55
CA ALA A 627 39.79 6.36 -19.44
C ALA A 627 40.12 5.37 -18.31
N LEU A 628 40.32 4.09 -18.63
CA LEU A 628 40.72 3.07 -17.65
C LEU A 628 42.08 3.36 -16.99
N SER A 629 43.03 3.93 -17.74
CA SER A 629 44.31 4.38 -17.19
C SER A 629 44.15 5.52 -16.18
N ASN A 630 43.27 6.49 -16.47
CA ASN A 630 42.92 7.54 -15.51
C ASN A 630 42.18 6.96 -14.29
N ALA A 631 41.25 6.01 -14.49
CA ALA A 631 40.57 5.31 -13.41
C ALA A 631 41.56 4.62 -12.46
N LEU A 632 42.58 3.94 -12.99
CA LEU A 632 43.66 3.34 -12.20
C LEU A 632 44.41 4.38 -11.37
N THR A 633 44.72 5.54 -11.95
CA THR A 633 45.44 6.63 -11.26
C THR A 633 44.65 7.15 -10.07
N TYR A 634 43.34 7.35 -10.23
CA TYR A 634 42.47 7.81 -9.15
C TYR A 634 42.20 6.72 -8.11
N ALA A 635 42.03 5.46 -8.51
CA ALA A 635 41.87 4.34 -7.59
C ALA A 635 43.15 4.10 -6.76
N ALA A 636 44.34 4.25 -7.35
CA ALA A 636 45.60 4.21 -6.62
C ALA A 636 45.72 5.37 -5.61
N SER A 637 45.29 6.58 -6.00
CA SER A 637 45.22 7.73 -5.09
C SER A 637 44.26 7.47 -3.91
N ALA A 638 43.12 6.84 -4.16
CA ALA A 638 42.20 6.43 -3.11
C ALA A 638 42.84 5.44 -2.13
N GLY A 639 43.68 4.52 -2.62
CA GLY A 639 44.42 3.59 -1.78
C GLY A 639 45.41 4.31 -0.87
N ASN A 640 46.08 5.34 -1.38
CA ASN A 640 46.98 6.18 -0.58
C ASN A 640 46.24 6.94 0.52
N TYR A 641 45.07 7.51 0.21
CA TYR A 641 44.24 8.18 1.21
C TYR A 641 43.69 7.21 2.26
N ALA A 642 43.22 6.02 1.83
CA ALA A 642 42.75 4.98 2.75
C ALA A 642 43.86 4.52 3.72
N ASN A 643 45.09 4.35 3.22
CA ASN A 643 46.27 4.04 4.04
C ASN A 643 46.60 5.13 5.07
N GLN A 644 46.24 6.37 4.79
CA GLN A 644 46.43 7.52 5.69
C GLN A 644 45.23 7.74 6.62
N GLY A 645 44.20 6.89 6.56
CA GLY A 645 42.95 7.05 7.31
C GLY A 645 42.06 8.20 6.80
N GLN A 646 42.39 8.77 5.63
CA GLN A 646 41.69 9.90 4.99
C GLN A 646 40.53 9.39 4.13
N LEU A 647 39.48 8.89 4.77
CA LEU A 647 38.41 8.17 4.08
C LEU A 647 37.52 9.06 3.20
N ALA A 648 37.40 10.35 3.52
CA ALA A 648 36.65 11.31 2.70
C ALA A 648 37.38 11.58 1.38
N GLU A 649 38.69 11.76 1.45
CA GLU A 649 39.58 11.92 0.30
C GLU A 649 39.67 10.63 -0.52
N ALA A 650 39.69 9.47 0.15
CA ALA A 650 39.62 8.17 -0.51
C ALA A 650 38.30 7.99 -1.29
N LYS A 651 37.16 8.36 -0.69
CA LYS A 651 35.85 8.36 -1.37
C LYS A 651 35.84 9.32 -2.56
N SER A 652 36.34 10.54 -2.41
CA SER A 652 36.39 11.51 -3.50
C SER A 652 37.26 11.03 -4.66
N ALA A 653 38.40 10.39 -4.36
CA ALA A 653 39.26 9.79 -5.37
C ALA A 653 38.59 8.57 -6.05
N LEU A 654 37.85 7.73 -5.30
CA LEU A 654 37.07 6.63 -5.88
C LEU A 654 35.95 7.13 -6.79
N GLN A 655 35.22 8.18 -6.41
CA GLN A 655 34.18 8.77 -7.27
C GLN A 655 34.77 9.26 -8.60
N LYS A 656 35.96 9.87 -8.58
CA LYS A 656 36.68 10.21 -9.83
C LYS A 656 37.07 8.97 -10.63
N ALA A 657 37.52 7.90 -9.98
CA ALA A 657 37.82 6.65 -10.68
C ALA A 657 36.56 6.08 -11.38
N ILE A 658 35.41 6.13 -10.70
CA ILE A 658 34.11 5.71 -11.23
C ILE A 658 33.71 6.60 -12.42
N ASP A 659 33.92 7.92 -12.38
CA ASP A 659 33.64 8.81 -13.52
C ASP A 659 34.34 8.34 -14.80
N TYR A 660 35.58 7.87 -14.69
CA TYR A 660 36.35 7.33 -15.81
C TYR A 660 35.95 5.90 -16.20
N LEU A 661 35.51 5.06 -15.26
CA LEU A 661 34.96 3.73 -15.58
C LEU A 661 33.64 3.85 -16.36
N GLU A 662 32.78 4.77 -15.94
CA GLU A 662 31.51 5.09 -16.63
C GLU A 662 31.77 5.66 -18.03
N LEU A 663 32.79 6.50 -18.17
CA LEU A 663 33.21 6.98 -19.48
C LEU A 663 33.71 5.83 -20.37
N ALA A 664 34.52 4.91 -19.84
CA ALA A 664 34.99 3.75 -20.59
C ALA A 664 33.80 2.89 -21.08
N ASP A 665 32.78 2.70 -20.23
CA ASP A 665 31.56 1.97 -20.59
C ASP A 665 30.81 2.66 -21.74
N VAL A 666 30.60 3.98 -21.64
CA VAL A 666 29.97 4.77 -22.71
C VAL A 666 30.77 4.70 -24.02
N LEU A 667 32.10 4.80 -23.98
CA LEU A 667 32.95 4.73 -25.16
C LEU A 667 32.94 3.34 -25.80
N MET A 668 32.91 2.28 -24.99
CA MET A 668 32.80 0.89 -25.46
C MET A 668 31.41 0.59 -26.04
N ALA A 669 30.35 1.21 -25.51
CA ALA A 669 28.98 0.99 -25.98
C ALA A 669 28.64 1.82 -27.22
N TYR A 670 29.10 3.07 -27.30
CA TYR A 670 28.63 4.05 -28.29
C TYR A 670 29.73 4.68 -29.15
N GLY A 671 31.00 4.30 -28.96
CA GLY A 671 32.13 4.82 -29.72
C GLY A 671 32.53 6.22 -29.27
N ASN A 672 33.06 7.03 -30.20
CA ASN A 672 33.50 8.39 -29.88
C ASN A 672 32.31 9.31 -29.60
N VAL A 673 32.08 9.60 -28.32
CA VAL A 673 31.02 10.50 -27.87
C VAL A 673 31.56 11.90 -27.60
N SER A 674 30.71 12.93 -27.78
CA SER A 674 31.01 14.33 -27.48
C SER A 674 30.83 14.66 -25.99
N ASN A 675 29.82 14.08 -25.35
CA ASN A 675 29.55 14.23 -23.93
C ASN A 675 28.88 12.97 -23.37
N PRO A 676 29.46 12.28 -22.37
CA PRO A 676 28.89 11.07 -21.81
C PRO A 676 27.56 11.33 -21.06
N VAL A 677 27.29 12.56 -20.61
CA VAL A 677 26.03 12.89 -19.93
C VAL A 677 24.80 12.74 -20.83
N ASP A 678 24.98 12.67 -22.15
CA ASP A 678 23.88 12.47 -23.10
C ASP A 678 23.33 11.04 -23.08
N TYR A 679 24.04 10.10 -22.46
CA TYR A 679 23.67 8.69 -22.39
C TYR A 679 22.97 8.37 -21.07
N SER A 680 21.85 7.64 -21.14
CA SER A 680 20.90 7.46 -20.03
C SER A 680 21.54 6.89 -18.77
N GLY A 681 22.36 5.83 -18.89
CA GLY A 681 23.02 5.21 -17.74
C GLY A 681 23.99 6.15 -17.02
N TYR A 682 24.79 6.92 -17.77
CA TYR A 682 25.71 7.92 -17.22
C TYR A 682 24.92 9.08 -16.59
N PHE A 683 23.90 9.58 -17.29
CA PHE A 683 23.03 10.65 -16.81
C PHE A 683 22.40 10.31 -15.45
N VAL A 684 21.81 9.12 -15.33
CA VAL A 684 21.15 8.65 -14.11
C VAL A 684 22.15 8.53 -12.96
N ARG A 685 23.30 7.90 -13.20
CA ARG A 685 24.36 7.80 -12.17
C ARG A 685 24.81 9.19 -11.72
N GLN A 686 24.96 10.13 -12.66
CA GLN A 686 25.35 11.50 -12.31
C GLN A 686 24.31 12.19 -11.41
N HIS A 687 23.02 11.90 -11.57
CA HIS A 687 21.99 12.47 -10.70
C HIS A 687 22.03 11.90 -9.28
N TYR A 688 22.35 10.62 -9.11
CA TYR A 688 22.62 10.06 -7.78
C TYR A 688 23.79 10.78 -7.10
N VAL A 689 24.88 11.01 -7.82
CA VAL A 689 26.06 11.69 -7.27
C VAL A 689 25.78 13.17 -6.97
N ASP A 690 25.14 13.86 -7.90
CA ASP A 690 24.92 15.31 -7.81
C ASP A 690 23.87 15.69 -6.76
N PHE A 691 22.79 14.93 -6.66
CA PHE A 691 21.67 15.24 -5.77
C PHE A 691 21.65 14.45 -4.46
N LEU A 692 22.22 13.23 -4.43
CA LEU A 692 22.20 12.36 -3.25
C LEU A 692 23.61 12.10 -2.68
N GLY A 693 24.69 12.46 -3.38
CA GLY A 693 26.06 12.33 -2.88
C GLY A 693 26.57 10.89 -2.75
N ARG A 694 25.90 9.93 -3.42
CA ARG A 694 26.21 8.50 -3.40
C ARG A 694 26.10 7.89 -4.79
N GLU A 695 26.64 6.69 -4.95
CA GLU A 695 26.48 5.90 -6.17
C GLU A 695 25.14 5.14 -6.13
N PRO A 696 24.50 4.92 -7.30
CA PRO A 696 23.26 4.16 -7.35
C PRO A 696 23.46 2.68 -6.98
N ASP A 697 22.45 2.07 -6.37
CA ASP A 697 22.31 0.62 -6.39
C ASP A 697 21.85 0.16 -7.80
N GLU A 698 22.05 -1.12 -8.11
CA GLU A 698 21.79 -1.66 -9.45
C GLU A 698 20.31 -1.52 -9.84
N SER A 699 19.40 -1.78 -8.89
CA SER A 699 17.96 -1.71 -9.12
C SER A 699 17.49 -0.28 -9.38
N GLY A 700 17.99 0.67 -8.58
CA GLY A 700 17.71 2.09 -8.72
C GLY A 700 18.27 2.65 -10.03
N ARG A 701 19.50 2.27 -10.41
CA ARG A 701 20.09 2.68 -11.70
C ARG A 701 19.27 2.15 -12.88
N ALA A 702 18.94 0.86 -12.87
CA ALA A 702 18.19 0.22 -13.94
C ALA A 702 16.80 0.85 -14.09
N TYR A 703 16.11 1.09 -12.97
CA TYR A 703 14.80 1.71 -12.96
C TYR A 703 14.81 3.08 -13.64
N TRP A 704 15.65 4.00 -13.19
CA TRP A 704 15.67 5.36 -13.74
C TRP A 704 16.22 5.41 -15.18
N THR A 705 17.17 4.53 -15.52
CA THR A 705 17.70 4.41 -16.89
C THR A 705 16.59 3.97 -17.84
N SER A 706 15.80 2.97 -17.45
CA SER A 706 14.68 2.47 -18.25
C SER A 706 13.62 3.54 -18.55
N LYS A 707 13.39 4.50 -17.63
CA LYS A 707 12.44 5.60 -17.85
C LYS A 707 12.83 6.48 -19.03
N ILE A 708 14.13 6.67 -19.26
CA ILE A 708 14.63 7.44 -20.40
C ILE A 708 14.67 6.57 -21.65
N GLU A 709 15.14 5.32 -21.53
CA GLU A 709 15.31 4.41 -22.68
C GLU A 709 13.99 3.92 -23.29
N ASN A 710 12.91 3.85 -22.49
CA ASN A 710 11.57 3.53 -22.98
C ASN A 710 11.02 4.53 -24.01
N CYS A 711 11.60 5.71 -24.13
CA CYS A 711 11.29 6.66 -25.19
C CYS A 711 11.75 6.21 -26.59
N GLY A 712 12.61 5.19 -26.68
CA GLY A 712 13.21 4.74 -27.93
C GLY A 712 13.93 5.89 -28.64
N ALA A 713 13.66 6.06 -29.94
CA ALA A 713 14.30 7.10 -30.77
C ALA A 713 13.65 8.50 -30.67
N SER A 714 12.64 8.71 -29.82
CA SER A 714 11.92 9.99 -29.73
C SER A 714 12.71 11.03 -28.94
N ALA A 715 13.38 11.95 -29.65
CA ALA A 715 14.20 13.00 -29.02
C ALA A 715 13.40 13.90 -28.05
N GLY A 716 12.16 14.25 -28.39
CA GLY A 716 11.28 15.05 -27.52
C GLY A 716 10.87 14.31 -26.25
N CYS A 717 10.61 13.00 -26.35
CA CYS A 717 10.33 12.16 -25.18
C CYS A 717 11.57 12.02 -24.29
N VAL A 718 12.73 11.76 -24.88
CA VAL A 718 14.00 11.64 -24.14
C VAL A 718 14.32 12.92 -23.40
N GLU A 719 14.14 14.10 -24.02
CA GLU A 719 14.32 15.39 -23.34
C GLU A 719 13.37 15.55 -22.15
N ALA A 720 12.06 15.29 -22.35
CA ALA A 720 11.06 15.38 -21.29
C ALA A 720 11.35 14.41 -20.13
N MET A 721 11.65 13.14 -20.43
CA MET A 721 11.96 12.13 -19.42
C MET A 721 13.25 12.44 -18.68
N ARG A 722 14.26 13.01 -19.34
CA ARG A 722 15.49 13.46 -18.65
C ARG A 722 15.19 14.58 -17.66
N ILE A 723 14.32 15.52 -18.02
CA ILE A 723 13.86 16.59 -17.12
C ILE A 723 13.11 15.99 -15.93
N ASP A 724 12.19 15.05 -16.16
CA ASP A 724 11.36 14.46 -15.11
C ASP A 724 12.14 13.52 -14.19
N VAL A 725 12.99 12.66 -14.75
CA VAL A 725 13.91 11.81 -13.96
C VAL A 725 14.79 12.71 -13.09
N SER A 726 15.31 13.81 -13.64
CA SER A 726 16.13 14.74 -12.89
C SER A 726 15.39 15.39 -11.71
N ALA A 727 14.18 15.90 -11.96
CA ALA A 727 13.34 16.49 -10.92
C ALA A 727 12.92 15.45 -9.85
N ALA A 728 12.76 14.18 -10.23
CA ALA A 728 12.35 13.12 -9.32
C ALA A 728 13.33 12.88 -8.17
N TYR A 729 14.64 13.08 -8.36
CA TYR A 729 15.63 12.97 -7.29
C TYR A 729 15.40 13.99 -6.18
N PHE A 730 15.06 15.24 -6.54
CA PHE A 730 14.71 16.27 -5.58
C PHE A 730 13.37 15.97 -4.87
N LEU A 731 12.41 15.38 -5.58
CA LEU A 731 11.10 15.05 -5.03
C LEU A 731 11.10 13.74 -4.22
N SER A 732 12.20 12.99 -4.25
CA SER A 732 12.34 11.70 -3.58
C SER A 732 12.23 11.82 -2.07
N ILE A 733 11.76 10.74 -1.43
CA ILE A 733 11.71 10.66 0.04
C ILE A 733 13.11 10.76 0.65
N GLU A 734 14.13 10.23 -0.03
CA GLU A 734 15.52 10.32 0.38
C GLU A 734 15.97 11.78 0.48
N PHE A 735 15.74 12.57 -0.57
CA PHE A 735 16.09 13.98 -0.57
C PHE A 735 15.27 14.79 0.44
N LYS A 736 13.95 14.53 0.53
CA LYS A 736 13.06 15.19 1.50
C LYS A 736 13.53 14.98 2.95
N GLY A 737 13.99 13.77 3.27
CA GLY A 737 14.50 13.42 4.61
C GLY A 737 15.96 13.84 4.86
N THR A 738 16.70 14.25 3.84
CA THR A 738 18.13 14.58 3.95
C THR A 738 18.39 16.04 3.55
N GLY A 739 18.62 16.31 2.27
CA GLY A 739 18.96 17.64 1.76
C GLY A 739 17.90 18.70 2.07
N TYR A 740 16.61 18.35 1.96
CA TYR A 740 15.56 19.32 2.27
C TYR A 740 15.45 19.62 3.77
N LEU A 741 15.76 18.65 4.63
CA LEU A 741 15.89 18.87 6.06
C LEU A 741 17.03 19.85 6.36
N VAL A 742 18.21 19.65 5.75
CA VAL A 742 19.37 20.53 5.94
C VAL A 742 19.05 21.97 5.52
N HIS A 743 18.44 22.17 4.33
CA HIS A 743 17.99 23.49 3.88
C HIS A 743 17.10 24.18 4.92
N ARG A 744 16.07 23.47 5.39
CA ARG A 744 15.11 23.99 6.38
C ARG A 744 15.79 24.29 7.72
N LEU A 745 16.75 23.48 8.16
CA LEU A 745 17.51 23.73 9.39
C LEU A 745 18.29 25.05 9.34
N TYR A 746 19.03 25.31 8.26
CA TYR A 746 19.74 26.60 8.11
C TYR A 746 18.76 27.77 8.07
N LYS A 747 17.67 27.63 7.31
CA LYS A 747 16.68 28.70 7.18
C LYS A 747 15.92 28.98 8.47
N GLY A 748 15.31 27.95 9.06
CA GLY A 748 14.43 28.06 10.22
C GLY A 748 15.15 28.21 11.56
N SER A 749 16.41 27.78 11.67
CA SER A 749 17.17 27.92 12.92
C SER A 749 18.27 28.98 12.88
N LEU A 750 18.87 29.28 11.74
CA LEU A 750 19.93 30.30 11.63
C LEU A 750 19.47 31.54 10.86
N GLY A 751 18.30 31.51 10.22
CA GLY A 751 17.74 32.65 9.49
C GLY A 751 18.48 32.97 8.18
N ARG A 752 19.31 32.05 7.67
CA ARG A 752 20.13 32.24 6.47
C ARG A 752 20.04 31.07 5.51
N GLN A 753 20.38 31.31 4.25
CA GLN A 753 20.54 30.25 3.27
C GLN A 753 21.77 29.39 3.62
N VAL A 754 21.65 28.09 3.39
CA VAL A 754 22.78 27.15 3.46
C VAL A 754 23.72 27.40 2.27
N THR A 755 25.04 27.31 2.50
CA THR A 755 26.03 27.35 1.40
C THR A 755 26.24 25.96 0.80
N PHE A 756 26.77 25.89 -0.42
CA PHE A 756 27.03 24.62 -1.10
C PHE A 756 27.94 23.69 -0.26
N ALA A 757 29.01 24.24 0.32
CA ALA A 757 29.95 23.48 1.14
C ALA A 757 29.28 22.90 2.40
N GLU A 758 28.47 23.71 3.08
CA GLU A 758 27.70 23.28 4.25
C GLU A 758 26.65 22.22 3.89
N PHE A 759 25.92 22.44 2.79
CA PHE A 759 24.89 21.53 2.33
C PHE A 759 25.44 20.14 2.04
N VAL A 760 26.58 20.06 1.34
CA VAL A 760 27.22 18.79 1.02
C VAL A 760 27.66 18.07 2.30
N ALA A 761 28.31 18.77 3.22
CA ALA A 761 28.81 18.17 4.47
C ALA A 761 27.66 17.65 5.36
N ASP A 762 26.64 18.48 5.56
CA ASP A 762 25.54 18.16 6.47
C ASP A 762 24.58 17.11 5.90
N THR A 763 24.30 17.17 4.60
CA THR A 763 23.44 16.17 3.95
C THR A 763 24.09 14.79 3.99
N GLN A 764 25.42 14.70 3.86
CA GLN A 764 26.15 13.44 3.97
C GLN A 764 26.04 12.81 5.36
N GLU A 765 26.03 13.62 6.43
CA GLU A 765 25.87 13.08 7.78
C GLU A 765 24.44 12.58 8.02
N VAL A 766 23.42 13.29 7.51
CA VAL A 766 22.01 12.84 7.62
C VAL A 766 21.75 11.58 6.76
N ALA A 767 22.32 11.51 5.56
CA ALA A 767 22.16 10.39 4.63
C ALA A 767 23.03 9.15 4.96
N LYS A 768 23.82 9.21 6.04
CA LYS A 768 24.85 8.24 6.37
C LYS A 768 24.34 6.79 6.47
N GLY A 769 24.71 5.97 5.49
CA GLY A 769 24.31 4.56 5.41
C GLY A 769 22.82 4.35 5.13
N VAL A 770 22.14 5.34 4.56
CA VAL A 770 20.73 5.23 4.13
C VAL A 770 20.70 4.84 2.66
N ILE A 771 20.05 3.72 2.35
CA ILE A 771 19.70 3.31 0.99
C ILE A 771 18.19 3.04 0.99
N VAL A 772 17.42 3.91 0.35
CA VAL A 772 15.96 3.80 0.34
C VAL A 772 15.54 2.54 -0.40
N GLY A 773 14.75 1.70 0.28
CA GLY A 773 14.30 0.40 -0.24
C GLY A 773 14.94 -0.81 0.45
N GLU A 774 16.02 -0.63 1.22
CA GLU A 774 16.64 -1.71 2.01
C GLU A 774 15.97 -1.91 3.37
N LEU A 775 15.91 -3.14 3.88
CA LEU A 775 15.29 -3.42 5.18
C LEU A 775 15.89 -2.53 6.30
N GLY A 776 15.05 -1.79 7.02
CA GLY A 776 15.48 -0.91 8.12
C GLY A 776 15.99 0.48 7.71
N TRP A 777 15.93 0.85 6.42
CA TRP A 777 16.41 2.16 5.94
C TRP A 777 15.72 3.35 6.61
N ALA A 778 14.42 3.25 6.90
CA ALA A 778 13.63 4.32 7.50
C ALA A 778 14.05 4.57 8.96
N ASP A 779 14.28 3.51 9.74
CA ASP A 779 14.78 3.60 11.11
C ASP A 779 16.19 4.19 11.15
N LYS A 780 17.04 3.80 10.18
CA LYS A 780 18.38 4.34 10.04
C LYS A 780 18.36 5.85 9.76
N LEU A 781 17.51 6.28 8.83
CA LEU A 781 17.34 7.70 8.52
C LEU A 781 16.81 8.48 9.73
N ALA A 782 15.79 7.96 10.43
CA ALA A 782 15.25 8.59 11.63
C ALA A 782 16.29 8.70 12.75
N ALA A 783 17.14 7.68 12.92
CA ALA A 783 18.25 7.69 13.86
C ALA A 783 19.30 8.76 13.49
N ASN A 784 19.68 8.84 12.21
CA ASN A 784 20.62 9.85 11.73
C ASN A 784 20.08 11.26 11.94
N GLN A 785 18.81 11.52 11.60
CA GLN A 785 18.15 12.81 11.80
C GLN A 785 18.15 13.21 13.28
N ARG A 786 17.79 12.28 14.18
CA ARG A 786 17.81 12.55 15.63
C ARG A 786 19.20 12.91 16.13
N ALA A 787 20.21 12.13 15.75
CA ALA A 787 21.60 12.42 16.11
C ALA A 787 22.05 13.77 15.53
N PHE A 788 21.62 14.08 14.30
CA PHE A 788 21.94 15.34 13.64
C PHE A 788 21.31 16.54 14.36
N TYR A 789 20.04 16.48 14.75
CA TYR A 789 19.40 17.54 15.56
C TYR A 789 20.10 17.73 16.91
N GLN A 790 20.50 16.64 17.57
CA GLN A 790 21.25 16.71 18.83
C GLN A 790 22.61 17.37 18.65
N ALA A 791 23.34 17.06 17.58
CA ALA A 791 24.60 17.71 17.25
C ALA A 791 24.39 19.18 16.81
N TRP A 792 23.30 19.46 16.10
CA TRP A 792 22.97 20.78 15.57
C TRP A 792 22.83 21.83 16.67
N VAL A 793 22.09 21.50 17.73
CA VAL A 793 21.89 22.44 18.85
C VAL A 793 23.16 22.72 19.65
N LEU A 794 24.23 21.95 19.44
CA LEU A 794 25.53 22.15 20.06
C LEU A 794 26.46 23.03 19.21
N ARG A 795 26.08 23.39 17.98
CA ARG A 795 26.91 24.21 17.10
C ARG A 795 27.10 25.63 17.65
N PRO A 796 28.28 26.25 17.49
CA PRO A 796 28.58 27.57 18.07
C PRO A 796 27.60 28.68 17.67
N ASP A 797 27.15 28.69 16.42
CA ASP A 797 26.21 29.67 15.87
C ASP A 797 24.80 29.50 16.43
N PHE A 798 24.33 28.25 16.55
CA PHE A 798 23.07 27.94 17.21
C PHE A 798 23.09 28.36 18.68
N ARG A 799 24.13 27.97 19.42
CA ARG A 799 24.30 28.29 20.84
C ARG A 799 24.37 29.79 21.09
N THR A 800 25.12 30.52 20.26
CA THR A 800 25.23 31.99 20.33
C THR A 800 23.85 32.66 20.21
N ARG A 801 22.97 32.12 19.36
CA ARG A 801 21.62 32.65 19.14
C ARG A 801 20.66 32.29 20.28
N TYR A 802 20.73 31.06 20.80
CA TYR A 802 19.66 30.49 21.61
C TYR A 802 20.00 30.23 23.08
N ASP A 803 21.26 30.03 23.48
CA ASP A 803 21.62 29.58 24.86
C ASP A 803 21.13 30.53 25.95
N ARG A 804 21.11 31.84 25.66
CA ARG A 804 20.66 32.89 26.59
C ARG A 804 19.14 33.12 26.61
N LEU A 805 18.37 32.42 25.78
CA LEU A 805 16.93 32.61 25.67
C LEU A 805 16.17 31.72 26.65
N THR A 806 15.07 32.24 27.20
CA THR A 806 14.06 31.41 27.89
C THR A 806 13.37 30.45 26.91
N SER A 807 12.65 29.45 27.42
CA SER A 807 11.87 28.50 26.59
C SER A 807 10.91 29.20 25.62
N ALA A 808 10.18 30.22 26.11
CA ALA A 808 9.27 31.01 25.28
C ALA A 808 10.01 31.77 24.18
N GLN A 809 11.08 32.49 24.55
CA GLN A 809 11.89 33.24 23.58
C GLN A 809 12.58 32.35 22.55
N PHE A 810 12.96 31.13 22.93
CA PHE A 810 13.53 30.14 22.01
C PHE A 810 12.52 29.72 20.94
N VAL A 811 11.32 29.30 21.36
CA VAL A 811 10.23 28.92 20.44
C VAL A 811 9.85 30.09 19.53
N ASP A 812 9.71 31.29 20.08
CA ASP A 812 9.39 32.50 19.30
C ASP A 812 10.45 32.83 18.26
N ALA A 813 11.73 32.73 18.63
CA ALA A 813 12.83 33.05 17.74
C ALA A 813 12.95 32.06 16.57
N LEU A 814 12.55 30.80 16.75
CA LEU A 814 12.48 29.81 15.67
C LEU A 814 11.33 30.15 14.70
N TYR A 815 10.10 30.28 15.18
CA TYR A 815 8.97 30.65 14.30
C TYR A 815 9.17 31.99 13.57
N ALA A 816 9.79 32.97 14.24
CA ALA A 816 10.15 34.23 13.60
C ALA A 816 11.17 34.06 12.45
N SER A 817 12.06 33.07 12.54
CA SER A 817 13.04 32.78 11.48
C SER A 817 12.39 32.05 10.29
N GLU A 818 11.34 31.25 10.54
CA GLU A 818 10.52 30.59 9.53
C GLU A 818 9.58 31.53 8.78
N GLY A 819 9.21 32.66 9.42
CA GLY A 819 8.17 33.56 8.89
C GLY A 819 6.77 32.97 9.01
N VAL A 820 6.57 32.02 9.94
CA VAL A 820 5.29 31.35 10.23
C VAL A 820 4.71 31.91 11.53
N ILE A 821 3.39 32.12 11.57
CA ILE A 821 2.67 32.51 12.77
C ILE A 821 2.00 31.26 13.34
N PRO A 822 2.52 30.66 14.43
CA PRO A 822 1.94 29.43 14.98
C PRO A 822 0.60 29.68 15.66
N ALA A 823 -0.21 28.62 15.76
CA ALA A 823 -1.37 28.65 16.65
C ALA A 823 -0.92 28.81 18.11
N ALA A 824 -1.64 29.64 18.88
CA ALA A 824 -1.28 29.91 20.28
C ALA A 824 -1.13 28.62 21.12
N ALA A 825 -2.04 27.66 20.93
CA ALA A 825 -2.01 26.38 21.64
C ALA A 825 -0.79 25.50 21.28
N GLU A 826 -0.36 25.52 20.01
CA GLU A 826 0.83 24.78 19.56
C GLU A 826 2.10 25.37 20.18
N ARG A 827 2.24 26.69 20.07
CA ARG A 827 3.34 27.43 20.68
C ARG A 827 3.42 27.16 22.19
N ASP A 828 2.31 27.32 22.90
CA ASP A 828 2.28 27.15 24.36
C ASP A 828 2.59 25.71 24.78
N SER A 829 2.17 24.72 24.01
CA SER A 829 2.53 23.31 24.22
C SER A 829 4.03 23.06 24.09
N LEU A 830 4.68 23.64 23.06
CA LEU A 830 6.13 23.52 22.87
C LEU A 830 6.90 24.19 24.01
N VAL A 831 6.46 25.37 24.45
CA VAL A 831 7.05 26.07 25.60
C VAL A 831 6.88 25.27 26.88
N ALA A 832 5.69 24.72 27.13
CA ALA A 832 5.42 23.87 28.28
C ALA A 832 6.31 22.61 28.28
N SER A 833 6.54 22.00 27.11
CA SER A 833 7.41 20.82 27.00
C SER A 833 8.87 21.11 27.38
N LEU A 834 9.42 22.26 26.97
CA LEU A 834 10.77 22.69 27.37
C LEU A 834 10.86 22.95 28.87
N ASN A 835 9.84 23.60 29.44
CA ASN A 835 9.78 23.85 30.89
C ASN A 835 9.65 22.54 31.69
N ALA A 836 9.06 21.51 31.11
CA ALA A 836 8.97 20.16 31.67
C ALA A 836 10.23 19.30 31.44
N GLY A 837 11.28 19.85 30.80
CA GLY A 837 12.57 19.18 30.62
C GLY A 837 12.82 18.54 29.25
N ALA A 838 11.98 18.78 28.24
CA ALA A 838 12.25 18.33 26.88
C ALA A 838 13.55 18.96 26.32
N GLN A 839 14.24 18.25 25.42
CA GLN A 839 15.45 18.79 24.81
C GLN A 839 15.11 19.83 23.74
N ARG A 840 15.96 20.85 23.60
CA ARG A 840 15.83 21.85 22.51
C ARG A 840 15.91 21.23 21.13
N ALA A 841 16.64 20.13 20.98
CA ALA A 841 16.70 19.37 19.72
C ALA A 841 15.34 18.80 19.32
N ASP A 842 14.56 18.29 20.28
CA ASP A 842 13.22 17.72 20.03
C ASP A 842 12.23 18.81 19.61
N VAL A 843 12.30 19.99 20.23
CA VAL A 843 11.44 21.13 19.86
C VAL A 843 11.86 21.73 18.53
N LEU A 844 13.17 21.83 18.27
CA LEU A 844 13.68 22.26 16.96
C LEU A 844 13.17 21.33 15.84
N ALA A 845 13.24 20.02 16.03
CA ALA A 845 12.76 19.05 15.04
C ALA A 845 11.26 19.26 14.71
N LYS A 846 10.42 19.42 15.74
CA LYS A 846 8.97 19.67 15.56
C LYS A 846 8.68 20.95 14.79
N ILE A 847 9.41 22.03 15.08
CA ILE A 847 9.20 23.34 14.43
C ILE A 847 9.68 23.30 12.97
N ILE A 848 10.89 22.79 12.73
CA ILE A 848 11.49 22.72 11.38
C ILE A 848 10.70 21.80 10.43
N GLU A 849 10.00 20.81 10.97
CA GLU A 849 9.15 19.89 10.21
C GLU A 849 7.71 20.39 10.02
N ASN A 850 7.40 21.62 10.43
CA ASN A 850 6.11 22.25 10.19
C ASN A 850 5.75 22.26 8.69
N GLU A 851 4.50 21.88 8.39
CA GLU A 851 4.02 21.75 7.01
C GLU A 851 3.93 23.09 6.27
N GLU A 852 3.54 24.16 6.96
CA GLU A 852 3.47 25.49 6.36
C GLU A 852 4.87 26.01 6.01
N PHE A 853 5.83 25.87 6.92
CA PHE A 853 7.22 26.23 6.64
C PHE A 853 7.79 25.41 5.48
N SER A 854 7.53 24.09 5.48
CA SER A 854 7.92 23.18 4.40
C SER A 854 7.24 23.52 3.07
N ARG A 855 6.06 24.12 3.07
CA ARG A 855 5.40 24.62 1.85
C ARG A 855 6.04 25.92 1.36
N LEU A 856 6.32 26.85 2.28
CA LEU A 856 6.92 28.15 1.96
C LEU A 856 8.32 28.02 1.38
N GLU A 857 9.10 27.05 1.86
CA GLU A 857 10.49 26.86 1.42
C GLU A 857 10.66 25.95 0.20
N LYS A 858 9.59 25.28 -0.27
CA LYS A 858 9.66 24.30 -1.35
C LYS A 858 10.33 24.85 -2.61
N ASN A 859 9.84 25.98 -3.13
CA ASN A 859 10.36 26.57 -4.36
C ASN A 859 11.77 27.14 -4.17
N ARG A 860 12.05 27.71 -2.99
CA ARG A 860 13.37 28.26 -2.62
C ARG A 860 14.43 27.17 -2.57
N ALA A 861 14.12 26.04 -1.95
CA ALA A 861 14.98 24.87 -1.93
C ALA A 861 15.14 24.28 -3.34
N PHE A 862 14.06 24.16 -4.12
CA PHE A 862 14.14 23.64 -5.48
C PHE A 862 15.11 24.45 -6.35
N VAL A 863 15.02 25.78 -6.30
CA VAL A 863 15.93 26.69 -7.01
C VAL A 863 17.36 26.50 -6.56
N LEU A 864 17.60 26.50 -5.25
CA LEU A 864 18.93 26.33 -4.68
C LEU A 864 19.57 25.01 -5.12
N MET A 865 18.78 23.92 -5.17
CA MET A 865 19.28 22.61 -5.57
C MET A 865 19.64 22.51 -7.04
N GLN A 866 19.12 23.38 -7.92
CA GLN A 866 19.61 23.40 -9.30
C GLN A 866 21.07 23.87 -9.34
N TYR A 867 21.44 24.86 -8.52
CA TYR A 867 22.81 25.33 -8.40
C TYR A 867 23.71 24.29 -7.72
N PHE A 868 23.25 23.67 -6.64
CA PHE A 868 24.05 22.70 -5.91
C PHE A 868 24.23 21.39 -6.65
N GLY A 869 23.16 20.86 -7.25
CA GLY A 869 23.20 19.61 -8.01
C GLY A 869 23.97 19.79 -9.32
N TYR A 870 23.55 20.70 -10.19
CA TYR A 870 24.15 20.83 -11.52
C TYR A 870 25.44 21.66 -11.52
N LEU A 871 25.49 22.79 -10.84
CA LEU A 871 26.60 23.73 -10.98
C LEU A 871 27.66 23.57 -9.88
N ARG A 872 27.35 22.81 -8.83
CA ARG A 872 28.27 22.50 -7.71
C ARG A 872 28.84 23.76 -7.03
N ARG A 873 28.03 24.82 -6.92
CA ARG A 873 28.42 26.10 -6.32
C ARG A 873 27.23 26.86 -5.75
N ASP A 874 27.54 27.90 -4.97
CA ASP A 874 26.54 28.86 -4.53
C ASP A 874 25.99 29.70 -5.71
N PRO A 875 24.67 29.99 -5.72
CA PRO A 875 24.11 30.93 -6.67
C PRO A 875 24.56 32.36 -6.33
N ASP A 876 24.74 33.18 -7.37
CA ASP A 876 24.72 34.62 -7.18
C ASP A 876 23.28 35.11 -6.92
N ALA A 877 23.14 36.23 -6.22
CA ALA A 877 21.84 36.75 -5.82
C ALA A 877 20.92 37.07 -7.02
N GLY A 878 21.49 37.51 -8.15
CA GLY A 878 20.73 37.83 -9.36
C GLY A 878 20.12 36.58 -9.99
N GLY A 879 20.95 35.55 -10.20
CA GLY A 879 20.53 34.27 -10.74
C GLY A 879 19.50 33.55 -9.87
N TYR A 880 19.73 33.51 -8.55
CA TYR A 880 18.77 32.90 -7.62
C TYR A 880 17.40 33.57 -7.69
N ASN A 881 17.35 34.90 -7.60
CA ASN A 881 16.10 35.65 -7.60
C ASN A 881 15.37 35.58 -8.94
N TYR A 882 16.11 35.57 -10.06
CA TYR A 882 15.52 35.39 -11.38
C TYR A 882 14.78 34.05 -11.48
N TRP A 883 15.44 32.95 -11.10
CA TRP A 883 14.84 31.63 -11.20
C TRP A 883 13.72 31.40 -10.20
N LEU A 884 13.85 31.90 -8.97
CA LEU A 884 12.78 31.84 -7.99
C LEU A 884 11.53 32.57 -8.50
N SER A 885 11.69 33.80 -9.00
CA SER A 885 10.58 34.58 -9.56
C SER A 885 9.94 33.88 -10.76
N LYS A 886 10.75 33.30 -11.65
CA LYS A 886 10.25 32.55 -12.82
C LYS A 886 9.47 31.31 -12.38
N LEU A 887 9.99 30.56 -11.41
CA LEU A 887 9.32 29.37 -10.88
C LEU A 887 8.00 29.73 -10.19
N GLU A 888 7.98 30.79 -9.38
CA GLU A 888 6.78 31.30 -8.72
C GLU A 888 5.73 31.82 -9.71
N GLN A 889 6.15 32.48 -10.79
CA GLN A 889 5.24 32.93 -11.88
C GLN A 889 4.47 31.76 -12.50
N PHE A 890 5.07 30.58 -12.57
CA PHE A 890 4.43 29.36 -13.07
C PHE A 890 3.87 28.46 -11.96
N GLY A 891 3.67 29.00 -10.75
CA GLY A 891 3.05 28.26 -9.64
C GLY A 891 3.88 27.07 -9.15
N GLY A 892 5.20 27.08 -9.36
CA GLY A 892 6.08 25.95 -9.02
C GLY A 892 6.23 24.90 -10.13
N ASP A 893 5.63 25.09 -11.31
CA ASP A 893 5.79 24.17 -12.45
C ASP A 893 7.18 24.38 -13.11
N TYR A 894 8.13 23.50 -12.77
CA TYR A 894 9.52 23.56 -13.25
C TYR A 894 9.65 23.30 -14.76
N GLN A 895 8.68 22.60 -15.37
CA GLN A 895 8.68 22.35 -16.81
C GLN A 895 8.27 23.62 -17.56
N ARG A 896 7.21 24.31 -17.11
CA ARG A 896 6.79 25.60 -17.68
C ARG A 896 7.77 26.72 -17.40
N ALA A 897 8.44 26.69 -16.25
CA ALA A 897 9.55 27.58 -15.96
C ALA A 897 10.80 27.25 -16.80
N GLU A 898 10.81 26.11 -17.50
CA GLU A 898 11.95 25.53 -18.24
C GLU A 898 13.22 25.44 -17.39
N MET A 899 13.07 25.34 -16.07
CA MET A 899 14.17 25.54 -15.14
C MET A 899 15.16 24.37 -15.23
N VAL A 900 14.68 23.16 -14.95
CA VAL A 900 15.50 21.95 -15.04
C VAL A 900 16.14 21.82 -16.42
N LYS A 901 15.37 22.08 -17.49
CA LYS A 901 15.86 22.09 -18.86
C LYS A 901 17.03 23.07 -19.05
N ALA A 902 16.88 24.31 -18.58
CA ALA A 902 17.91 25.34 -18.72
C ALA A 902 19.21 24.92 -18.03
N PHE A 903 19.16 24.39 -16.81
CA PHE A 903 20.36 23.91 -16.11
C PHE A 903 20.98 22.68 -16.79
N LEU A 904 20.19 21.70 -17.20
CA LEU A 904 20.66 20.51 -17.93
C LEU A 904 21.32 20.85 -19.28
N SER A 905 20.83 21.89 -19.94
CA SER A 905 21.37 22.37 -21.22
C SER A 905 22.52 23.37 -21.06
N SER A 906 22.75 23.88 -19.84
CA SER A 906 23.72 24.95 -19.60
C SER A 906 25.13 24.52 -19.99
N THR A 907 25.89 25.45 -20.58
CA THR A 907 27.30 25.20 -20.91
C THR A 907 28.08 24.80 -19.66
N GLU A 908 27.83 25.46 -18.53
CA GLU A 908 28.48 25.17 -17.25
C GLU A 908 28.25 23.73 -16.78
N TYR A 909 27.01 23.22 -16.79
CA TYR A 909 26.74 21.82 -16.44
C TYR A 909 27.36 20.86 -17.46
N ARG A 910 27.18 21.12 -18.75
CA ARG A 910 27.66 20.22 -19.79
C ARG A 910 29.19 20.12 -19.81
N ASP A 911 29.90 21.23 -19.57
CA ASP A 911 31.36 21.29 -19.56
C ASP A 911 32.00 20.47 -18.44
N ARG A 912 31.24 20.13 -17.38
CA ARG A 912 31.71 19.18 -16.35
C ARG A 912 32.05 17.80 -16.90
N PHE A 913 31.43 17.43 -18.03
CA PHE A 913 31.52 16.08 -18.60
C PHE A 913 32.08 16.08 -20.02
N ARG A 914 32.11 17.25 -20.70
CA ARG A 914 32.79 17.36 -22.00
C ARG A 914 34.26 17.03 -21.82
N GLN A 915 34.78 16.26 -22.75
CA GLN A 915 36.21 16.07 -22.87
C GLN A 915 36.72 16.89 -24.05
N GLN A 916 37.84 17.56 -23.82
CA GLN A 916 38.70 18.09 -24.89
C GLN A 916 39.46 16.95 -25.55
#